data_AF-A0A7L6CM79-F1
#
_entry.id   AF-A0A7L6CM79-F1
#
_cell.length_a   1.000
_cell.length_b   1.000
_cell.length_c   1.000
_cell.angle_alpha   90.00
_cell.angle_beta   90.00
_cell.angle_gamma   90.00
#
_symmetry.space_group_name_H-M   'P 1'
#
loop_
_entity.id
_entity.type
_entity.pdbx_description
1 polymer ?
#
loop_
_entity_poly.entity_id
_entity_poly.type
_entity_poly.pdbx_seq_one_letter_code
_entity_poly.pdbx_strand_id
1 'polypeptide(L)'
;MATERLYFSSDESLDIEQNAYDAENIERHESRYYFAAKQLTADMSVLDCACGSGYGSDILKDFCNDVTGVDIDQSAVDFATSKYKSEKLKYVCGDIREISDTLHKVDAVVCLETLEHVPDPRILLDGFMKVLKDDGQFVVSTPVRETTRENPLNSYHVLEYTSNDLRRVLNHYFYQVDVYLQDQDKFYRIDDEIFWGFVVAVCKYPKNRTIEDLSLLIKDKETKTMNNETEQSFISKSASVAESVLFKPSFEDGLYNIMDGAEIRDNTIIESHNQGKLSLGEKSVIGYNCWLNATGGIEIGANTLIGANTVITSSSHHFKDDIPVGEQGMSFKKVTIGSNVWIGSNVSILEGVNIGEGSVIGANSVIRNDVLPHSIVKPADAIITQNITRNKIVFYLLPFMIRNDALTFQCIYDRYKKLAESFVEQDWDVSFIATNELATVIRADGWKCVSPSDYNTSYEDSQWFERWKHILNGEADQVHSDFIDQAITKLSPQMVFCWNYDGLLKKYCHDNNITIFFNELGLSRAPNPVVYYSDPEGVNSTSALKKFWNEFDNFELSENERTIARLTVGKVRNNYRITADRKEEIRTQLGLEDKKTILIALQVEDDSNIVAGSKYESMQQFVDECLGCSRNNIQFIIKKHPAQSHCVVNAGNIPVIIDKYSTQELIAFTDAVFTINSSLGFEALIAGKKVFSFGNAPYAVPELVVDAVNGIPAEKMDTLDGYSSDDDVLLKFVYLTYQQYFIVENRFFNAEFHIRRYLLSKSAGKNSTAYFFDSGSYFKEREILVNRFQNKVLQNSILGYEKWIETLKVTEKNAMEISEWAQSLNLKVQEYEEKIANDAAAAQAMQPKPSAFQRLCGFFKGKRD
;
A
#
# COMPACT_ATOMS: atom_id res chain seq x y z
N MET A 1 -5.03 -15.62 44.57
CA MET A 1 -5.97 -16.60 45.15
C MET A 1 -5.55 -17.16 46.52
N ALA A 2 -4.29 -17.09 46.99
CA ALA A 2 -3.90 -17.74 48.26
C ALA A 2 -3.72 -16.82 49.49
N THR A 3 -3.62 -15.49 49.33
CA THR A 3 -3.48 -14.56 50.48
C THR A 3 -4.60 -13.52 50.64
N GLU A 4 -5.56 -13.45 49.70
CA GLU A 4 -6.90 -12.86 49.94
C GLU A 4 -7.96 -13.98 50.11
N ARG A 5 -7.49 -15.18 50.45
CA ARG A 5 -8.28 -16.26 51.08
C ARG A 5 -8.33 -16.04 52.60
N LEU A 6 -8.74 -14.86 53.05
CA LEU A 6 -9.16 -14.64 54.45
C LEU A 6 -10.69 -14.75 54.42
N TYR A 7 -11.37 -15.86 54.66
CA TYR A 7 -11.10 -17.08 55.40
C TYR A 7 -11.88 -18.23 54.71
N PHE A 8 -11.84 -19.44 55.27
CA PHE A 8 -12.53 -20.66 54.81
C PHE A 8 -11.71 -21.58 53.89
N SER A 9 -10.48 -21.89 54.30
CA SER A 9 -10.08 -23.31 54.28
C SER A 9 -10.63 -23.98 55.53
N SER A 10 -11.22 -25.15 55.31
CA SER A 10 -11.81 -26.16 56.20
C SER A 10 -11.03 -26.60 57.46
N ASP A 11 -10.46 -25.70 58.27
CA ASP A 11 -9.80 -26.11 59.52
C ASP A 11 -10.29 -25.31 60.74
N GLU A 12 -10.56 -26.05 61.82
CA GLU A 12 -11.07 -25.62 63.13
C GLU A 12 -10.09 -24.68 63.88
N SER A 13 -9.83 -23.48 63.36
CA SER A 13 -9.11 -22.43 64.11
C SER A 13 -9.83 -21.07 64.00
N LEU A 14 -11.01 -21.02 64.62
CA LEU A 14 -11.60 -19.77 65.07
C LEU A 14 -10.80 -19.27 66.28
N ASP A 15 -9.74 -18.51 66.04
CA ASP A 15 -9.28 -17.47 66.96
C ASP A 15 -9.29 -16.14 66.19
N ILE A 16 -10.48 -15.57 66.05
CA ILE A 16 -10.75 -14.25 65.43
C ILE A 16 -10.10 -13.10 66.24
N GLU A 17 -9.62 -13.38 67.46
CA GLU A 17 -9.19 -12.34 68.42
C GLU A 17 -7.72 -11.89 68.31
N GLN A 18 -6.89 -12.36 67.35
CA GLN A 18 -5.44 -12.09 67.40
C GLN A 18 -4.78 -11.23 66.31
N ASN A 19 -5.50 -10.62 65.37
CA ASN A 19 -4.90 -9.63 64.46
C ASN A 19 -5.87 -8.48 64.12
N ALA A 20 -5.62 -7.30 64.69
CA ALA A 20 -6.38 -6.08 64.38
C ALA A 20 -6.35 -5.70 62.88
N TYR A 21 -5.29 -6.10 62.16
CA TYR A 21 -5.14 -5.86 60.72
C TYR A 21 -6.02 -6.79 59.86
N ASP A 22 -6.34 -8.00 60.34
CA ASP A 22 -7.18 -8.97 59.62
C ASP A 22 -8.67 -8.64 59.79
N ALA A 23 -9.07 -8.20 60.99
CA ALA A 23 -10.42 -7.71 61.26
C ALA A 23 -10.75 -6.45 60.42
N GLU A 24 -9.82 -5.49 60.34
CA GLU A 24 -10.03 -4.25 59.58
C GLU A 24 -10.18 -4.50 58.07
N ASN A 25 -9.48 -5.50 57.51
CA ASN A 25 -9.63 -5.88 56.10
C ASN A 25 -10.97 -6.59 55.81
N ILE A 26 -11.43 -7.44 56.73
CA ILE A 26 -12.76 -8.07 56.65
C ILE A 26 -13.85 -7.00 56.71
N GLU A 27 -13.79 -6.09 57.68
CA GLU A 27 -14.77 -5.01 57.84
C GLU A 27 -14.81 -4.10 56.59
N ARG A 28 -13.65 -3.79 56.00
CA ARG A 28 -13.58 -3.03 54.75
C ARG A 28 -14.24 -3.76 53.58
N HIS A 29 -14.04 -5.07 53.44
CA HIS A 29 -14.68 -5.84 52.36
C HIS A 29 -16.20 -5.98 52.59
N GLU A 30 -16.63 -6.25 53.81
CA GLU A 30 -18.05 -6.28 54.20
C GLU A 30 -18.73 -4.95 53.91
N SER A 31 -18.07 -3.81 54.20
CA SER A 31 -18.63 -2.49 53.94
C SER A 31 -18.94 -2.24 52.45
N ARG A 32 -18.19 -2.86 51.51
CA ARG A 32 -18.49 -2.79 50.07
C ARG A 32 -19.73 -3.60 49.70
N TYR A 33 -19.92 -4.77 50.31
CA TYR A 33 -21.16 -5.54 50.15
C TYR A 33 -22.36 -4.78 50.72
N TYR A 34 -22.24 -4.14 51.88
CA TYR A 34 -23.31 -3.28 52.42
C TYR A 34 -23.55 -2.04 51.55
N PHE A 35 -22.50 -1.48 50.93
CA PHE A 35 -22.66 -0.39 49.96
C PHE A 35 -23.41 -0.85 48.72
N ALA A 36 -23.06 -2.02 48.16
CA ALA A 36 -23.76 -2.63 47.04
C ALA A 36 -25.22 -2.93 47.40
N ALA A 37 -25.47 -3.50 48.58
CA ALA A 37 -26.81 -3.80 49.09
C ALA A 37 -27.72 -2.57 49.14
N LYS A 38 -27.19 -1.40 49.52
CA LYS A 38 -27.94 -0.13 49.55
C LYS A 38 -28.38 0.36 48.17
N GLN A 39 -27.82 -0.19 47.10
CA GLN A 39 -28.23 0.15 45.74
C GLN A 39 -29.33 -0.78 45.20
N LEU A 40 -29.69 -1.84 45.94
CA LEU A 40 -30.66 -2.84 45.52
C LEU A 40 -32.06 -2.54 46.07
N THR A 41 -33.08 -3.10 45.43
CA THR A 41 -34.47 -3.08 45.92
C THR A 41 -34.99 -4.50 46.16
N ALA A 42 -35.97 -4.64 47.06
CA ALA A 42 -36.45 -5.92 47.57
C ALA A 42 -37.03 -6.88 46.51
N ASP A 43 -37.32 -6.37 45.31
CA ASP A 43 -37.84 -7.10 44.15
C ASP A 43 -36.77 -7.55 43.16
N MET A 44 -35.52 -7.10 43.31
CA MET A 44 -34.43 -7.43 42.39
C MET A 44 -33.94 -8.88 42.57
N SER A 45 -33.71 -9.60 41.48
CA SER A 45 -32.85 -10.78 41.47
C SER A 45 -31.39 -10.38 41.22
N VAL A 46 -30.47 -10.99 41.96
CA VAL A 46 -29.07 -10.55 42.00
C VAL A 46 -28.13 -11.71 41.68
N LEU A 47 -27.11 -11.45 40.86
CA LEU A 47 -26.00 -12.35 40.62
C LEU A 47 -24.74 -11.82 41.33
N ASP A 48 -24.22 -12.58 42.30
CA ASP A 48 -22.98 -12.26 43.02
C ASP A 48 -21.82 -13.07 42.40
N CYS A 49 -20.97 -12.40 41.62
CA CYS A 49 -19.90 -13.01 40.85
C CYS A 49 -18.59 -13.01 41.63
N ALA A 50 -17.95 -14.18 41.73
CA ALA A 50 -16.83 -14.47 42.63
C ALA A 50 -17.22 -14.37 44.11
N CYS A 51 -18.31 -15.05 44.50
CA CYS A 51 -18.91 -14.94 45.83
C CYS A 51 -18.08 -15.56 46.97
N GLY A 52 -17.02 -16.32 46.65
CA GLY A 52 -16.16 -16.98 47.62
C GLY A 52 -16.95 -17.86 48.58
N SER A 53 -16.78 -17.62 49.88
CA SER A 53 -17.44 -18.38 50.94
C SER A 53 -18.91 -18.01 51.18
N GLY A 54 -19.46 -17.06 50.44
CA GLY A 54 -20.89 -16.72 50.42
C GLY A 54 -21.37 -15.73 51.49
N TYR A 55 -20.49 -15.19 52.33
CA TYR A 55 -20.92 -14.20 53.35
C TYR A 55 -21.48 -12.90 52.72
N GLY A 56 -20.92 -12.46 51.58
CA GLY A 56 -21.41 -11.31 50.84
C GLY A 56 -22.78 -11.54 50.24
N SER A 57 -23.00 -12.71 49.62
CA SER A 57 -24.31 -13.14 49.16
C SER A 57 -25.32 -13.20 50.31
N ASP A 58 -24.91 -13.67 51.50
CA ASP A 58 -25.74 -13.69 52.71
C ASP A 58 -26.16 -12.29 53.18
N ILE A 59 -25.31 -11.28 52.99
CA ILE A 59 -25.65 -9.86 53.23
C ILE A 59 -26.64 -9.35 52.18
N LEU A 60 -26.39 -9.61 50.89
CA LEU A 60 -27.22 -9.07 49.79
C LEU A 60 -28.66 -9.59 49.85
N LYS A 61 -28.88 -10.85 50.27
CA LYS A 61 -30.20 -11.52 50.28
C LYS A 61 -31.29 -10.76 51.06
N ASP A 62 -30.87 -9.96 52.05
CA ASP A 62 -31.78 -9.24 52.94
C ASP A 62 -32.31 -7.96 52.28
N PHE A 63 -31.71 -7.53 51.16
CA PHE A 63 -32.04 -6.31 50.44
C PHE A 63 -32.68 -6.55 49.08
N CYS A 64 -32.76 -7.80 48.64
CA CYS A 64 -33.27 -8.19 47.33
C CYS A 64 -34.24 -9.39 47.40
N ASN A 65 -34.77 -9.80 46.25
CA ASN A 65 -35.68 -10.93 46.14
C ASN A 65 -34.93 -12.26 46.33
N ASP A 66 -33.87 -12.45 45.55
CA ASP A 66 -33.00 -13.63 45.58
C ASP A 66 -31.57 -13.29 45.13
N VAL A 67 -30.61 -14.09 45.58
CA VAL A 67 -29.19 -14.01 45.19
C VAL A 67 -28.70 -15.35 44.69
N THR A 68 -28.10 -15.35 43.50
CA THR A 68 -27.30 -16.47 43.00
C THR A 68 -25.82 -16.11 43.13
N GLY A 69 -25.09 -16.79 44.02
CA GLY A 69 -23.63 -16.67 44.14
C GLY A 69 -22.92 -17.64 43.20
N VAL A 70 -21.91 -17.15 42.47
CA VAL A 70 -21.08 -17.97 41.57
C VAL A 70 -19.63 -17.88 41.97
N ASP A 71 -18.98 -19.02 42.16
CA ASP A 71 -17.54 -19.11 42.39
C ASP A 71 -16.93 -20.28 41.61
N ILE A 72 -15.66 -20.18 41.24
CA ILE A 72 -14.94 -21.22 40.48
C ILE A 72 -14.51 -22.40 41.38
N ASP A 73 -14.43 -22.20 42.70
CA ASP A 73 -13.98 -23.20 43.66
C ASP A 73 -15.18 -23.95 44.29
N GLN A 74 -15.34 -25.22 43.93
CA GLN A 74 -16.40 -26.09 44.47
C GLN A 74 -16.38 -26.17 46.00
N SER A 75 -15.21 -26.11 46.64
CA SER A 75 -15.10 -26.19 48.10
C SER A 75 -15.66 -24.95 48.80
N ALA A 76 -15.51 -23.77 48.18
CA ALA A 76 -16.09 -22.52 48.68
C ALA A 76 -17.62 -22.51 48.51
N VAL A 77 -18.12 -23.02 47.38
CA VAL A 77 -19.55 -23.20 47.11
C VAL A 77 -20.19 -24.19 48.10
N ASP A 78 -19.54 -25.32 48.37
CA ASP A 78 -20.02 -26.32 49.34
C ASP A 78 -20.08 -25.72 50.76
N PHE A 79 -19.03 -24.98 51.13
CA PHE A 79 -18.99 -24.25 52.40
C PHE A 79 -20.13 -23.23 52.50
N ALA A 80 -20.29 -22.36 51.51
CA ALA A 80 -21.35 -21.34 51.44
C ALA A 80 -22.76 -21.97 51.56
N THR A 81 -22.99 -23.04 50.80
CA THR A 81 -24.25 -23.80 50.81
C THR A 81 -24.54 -24.44 52.17
N SER A 82 -23.50 -24.95 52.85
CA SER A 82 -23.64 -25.58 54.15
C SER A 82 -23.90 -24.58 55.28
N LYS A 83 -23.26 -23.41 55.23
CA LYS A 83 -23.26 -22.39 56.28
C LYS A 83 -24.43 -21.41 56.16
N TYR A 84 -24.68 -20.88 54.97
CA TYR A 84 -25.68 -19.83 54.72
C TYR A 84 -26.92 -20.43 54.05
N LYS A 85 -27.86 -20.92 54.88
CA LYS A 85 -29.10 -21.56 54.42
C LYS A 85 -30.25 -20.55 54.38
N SER A 86 -30.78 -20.30 53.18
CA SER A 86 -31.96 -19.46 52.95
C SER A 86 -32.66 -19.89 51.68
N GLU A 87 -33.99 -19.73 51.62
CA GLU A 87 -34.76 -19.95 50.39
C GLU A 87 -34.45 -18.90 49.31
N LYS A 88 -33.86 -17.77 49.69
CA LYS A 88 -33.42 -16.68 48.81
C LYS A 88 -32.00 -16.85 48.26
N LEU A 89 -31.26 -17.87 48.71
CA LEU A 89 -29.85 -18.06 48.35
C LEU A 89 -29.66 -19.32 47.52
N LYS A 90 -28.88 -19.19 46.45
CA LYS A 90 -28.38 -20.31 45.65
C LYS A 90 -26.91 -20.10 45.34
N TYR A 91 -26.10 -21.14 45.49
CA TYR A 91 -24.69 -21.11 45.10
C TYR A 91 -24.44 -22.08 43.94
N VAL A 92 -23.60 -21.65 43.00
CA VAL A 92 -23.27 -22.41 41.78
C VAL A 92 -21.75 -22.39 41.58
N CYS A 93 -21.17 -23.56 41.35
CA CYS A 93 -19.77 -23.68 40.93
C CYS A 93 -19.66 -23.42 39.42
N GLY A 94 -18.87 -22.42 39.02
CA GLY A 94 -18.73 -22.04 37.62
C GLY A 94 -17.69 -20.96 37.37
N ASP A 95 -17.17 -20.91 36.14
CA ASP A 95 -16.26 -19.87 35.68
C ASP A 95 -17.06 -18.65 35.19
N ILE A 96 -16.92 -17.52 35.88
CA ILE A 96 -17.60 -16.28 35.52
C ILE A 96 -17.17 -15.71 34.15
N ARG A 97 -16.05 -16.19 33.58
CA ARG A 97 -15.61 -15.84 32.21
C ARG A 97 -16.41 -16.57 31.13
N GLU A 98 -17.09 -17.65 31.49
CA GLU A 98 -17.89 -18.49 30.59
C GLU A 98 -19.40 -18.32 30.81
N ILE A 99 -19.82 -17.21 31.43
CA ILE A 99 -21.24 -16.88 31.61
C ILE A 99 -21.94 -16.86 30.24
N SER A 100 -22.98 -17.69 30.12
CA SER A 100 -23.78 -17.88 28.91
C SER A 100 -25.25 -17.61 29.17
N ASP A 101 -26.03 -17.50 28.10
CA ASP A 101 -27.48 -17.22 28.10
C ASP A 101 -28.34 -18.29 28.82
N THR A 102 -27.70 -19.31 29.42
CA THR A 102 -28.36 -20.36 30.21
C THR A 102 -28.75 -19.90 31.62
N LEU A 103 -28.20 -18.78 32.09
CA LEU A 103 -28.65 -18.09 33.31
C LEU A 103 -29.83 -17.16 32.97
N HIS A 104 -30.83 -17.12 33.85
CA HIS A 104 -31.93 -16.17 33.72
C HIS A 104 -31.41 -14.74 33.88
N LYS A 105 -32.00 -13.79 33.14
CA LYS A 105 -31.68 -12.37 33.28
C LYS A 105 -31.96 -11.88 34.70
N VAL A 106 -31.01 -11.21 35.32
CA VAL A 106 -31.05 -10.63 36.67
C VAL A 106 -31.17 -9.11 36.64
N ASP A 107 -31.73 -8.53 37.71
CA ASP A 107 -31.86 -7.08 37.87
C ASP A 107 -30.53 -6.43 38.28
N ALA A 108 -29.67 -7.15 39.00
CA ALA A 108 -28.35 -6.64 39.35
C ALA A 108 -27.25 -7.71 39.27
N VAL A 109 -26.07 -7.28 38.84
CA VAL A 109 -24.82 -8.05 38.96
C VAL A 109 -23.92 -7.33 39.95
N VAL A 110 -23.41 -8.04 40.94
CA VAL A 110 -22.42 -7.56 41.91
C VAL A 110 -21.13 -8.34 41.71
N CYS A 111 -20.01 -7.67 41.50
CA CYS A 111 -18.71 -8.30 41.25
C CYS A 111 -17.61 -7.49 41.93
N LEU A 112 -17.17 -7.90 43.12
CA LEU A 112 -16.24 -7.13 43.93
C LEU A 112 -14.83 -7.75 43.88
N GLU A 113 -13.80 -6.93 43.80
CA GLU A 113 -12.36 -7.31 43.81
C GLU A 113 -12.00 -8.44 42.85
N THR A 114 -12.53 -8.36 41.63
CA THR A 114 -12.42 -9.46 40.66
C THR A 114 -11.84 -8.99 39.33
N LEU A 115 -12.08 -7.74 38.91
CA LEU A 115 -11.68 -7.23 37.60
C LEU A 115 -10.15 -7.21 37.42
N GLU A 116 -9.40 -6.96 38.48
CA GLU A 116 -7.94 -6.89 38.51
C GLU A 116 -7.26 -8.25 38.31
N HIS A 117 -8.00 -9.35 38.48
CA HIS A 117 -7.49 -10.71 38.35
C HIS A 117 -7.67 -11.29 36.94
N VAL A 118 -8.31 -10.55 36.03
CA VAL A 118 -8.57 -11.01 34.67
C VAL A 118 -7.73 -10.18 33.68
N PRO A 119 -7.01 -10.82 32.73
CA PRO A 119 -6.18 -10.10 31.75
C PRO A 119 -6.95 -9.12 30.88
N ASP A 120 -8.23 -9.42 30.60
CA ASP A 120 -9.12 -8.58 29.83
C ASP A 120 -10.51 -8.53 30.49
N PRO A 121 -10.91 -7.39 31.10
CA PRO A 121 -12.19 -7.28 31.80
C PRO A 121 -13.39 -7.37 30.86
N ARG A 122 -13.22 -7.13 29.55
CA ARG A 122 -14.31 -7.20 28.57
C ARG A 122 -14.92 -8.59 28.49
N ILE A 123 -14.12 -9.63 28.73
CA ILE A 123 -14.61 -11.02 28.76
C ILE A 123 -15.66 -11.20 29.85
N LEU A 124 -15.47 -10.58 31.02
CA LEU A 124 -16.46 -10.60 32.11
C LEU A 124 -17.67 -9.72 31.78
N LEU A 125 -17.41 -8.49 31.34
CA LEU A 125 -18.46 -7.51 31.06
C LEU A 125 -19.41 -7.98 29.94
N ASP A 126 -18.89 -8.55 28.85
CA ASP A 126 -19.68 -9.14 27.77
C ASP A 126 -20.58 -10.28 28.25
N GLY A 127 -20.10 -11.07 29.23
CA GLY A 127 -20.89 -12.10 29.90
C GLY A 127 -22.00 -11.50 30.76
N PHE A 128 -21.68 -10.48 31.56
CA PHE A 128 -22.64 -9.78 32.41
C PHE A 128 -23.74 -9.10 31.60
N MET A 129 -23.42 -8.52 30.44
CA MET A 129 -24.41 -7.89 29.55
C MET A 129 -25.46 -8.87 29.02
N LYS A 130 -25.13 -10.16 28.91
CA LYS A 130 -26.08 -11.19 28.46
C LYS A 130 -27.08 -11.58 29.55
N VAL A 131 -26.66 -11.51 30.81
CA VAL A 131 -27.45 -11.89 31.97
C VAL A 131 -28.07 -10.70 32.70
N LEU A 132 -27.75 -9.46 32.34
CA LEU A 132 -28.46 -8.28 32.86
C LEU A 132 -29.78 -8.04 32.12
N LYS A 133 -30.80 -7.64 32.87
CA LYS A 133 -32.03 -7.04 32.32
C LYS A 133 -31.72 -5.67 31.71
N ASP A 134 -32.61 -5.21 30.84
CA ASP A 134 -32.39 -4.01 30.02
C ASP A 134 -32.29 -2.72 30.86
N ASP A 135 -32.88 -2.69 32.07
CA ASP A 135 -32.74 -1.65 33.09
C ASP A 135 -31.87 -2.07 34.29
N GLY A 136 -31.07 -3.13 34.10
CA GLY A 136 -30.28 -3.74 35.15
C GLY A 136 -29.13 -2.87 35.65
N GLN A 137 -28.67 -3.19 36.85
CA GLN A 137 -27.58 -2.49 37.51
C GLN A 137 -26.35 -3.37 37.64
N PHE A 138 -25.17 -2.78 37.49
CA PHE A 138 -23.90 -3.43 37.76
C PHE A 138 -23.15 -2.70 38.87
N VAL A 139 -22.72 -3.42 39.91
CA VAL A 139 -21.90 -2.87 41.00
C VAL A 139 -20.58 -3.61 41.02
N VAL A 140 -19.48 -2.86 40.94
CA VAL A 140 -18.14 -3.43 40.81
C VAL A 140 -17.12 -2.73 41.68
N SER A 141 -16.17 -3.48 42.25
CA SER A 141 -15.01 -2.89 42.94
C SER A 141 -13.70 -3.38 42.37
N THR A 142 -12.68 -2.51 42.44
CA THR A 142 -11.31 -2.82 42.07
C THR A 142 -10.37 -1.74 42.65
N PRO A 143 -9.10 -2.05 42.93
CA PRO A 143 -8.11 -1.05 43.29
C PRO A 143 -7.71 -0.20 42.07
N VAL A 144 -7.53 1.10 42.29
CA VAL A 144 -6.99 2.04 41.29
C VAL A 144 -5.60 2.55 41.68
N ARG A 145 -4.79 2.88 40.66
CA ARG A 145 -3.41 3.36 40.74
C ARG A 145 -3.18 4.54 39.81
N GLU A 146 -2.04 5.21 40.00
CA GLU A 146 -1.64 6.40 39.24
C GLU A 146 -1.31 6.05 37.78
N THR A 147 -0.76 4.86 37.57
CA THR A 147 -0.42 4.32 36.24
C THR A 147 -0.92 2.90 36.13
N THR A 148 -1.46 2.54 34.98
CA THR A 148 -1.79 1.15 34.62
C THR A 148 -0.52 0.30 34.69
N ARG A 149 -0.53 -0.83 35.42
CA ARG A 149 0.64 -1.70 35.59
C ARG A 149 0.36 -3.11 35.09
N GLU A 150 1.15 -3.56 34.11
CA GLU A 150 1.18 -4.96 33.64
C GLU A 150 1.97 -5.89 34.57
N ASN A 151 2.64 -5.35 35.61
CA ASN A 151 3.28 -6.09 36.69
C ASN A 151 2.91 -5.45 38.04
N PRO A 152 1.71 -5.72 38.55
CA PRO A 152 1.19 -5.08 39.75
C PRO A 152 1.98 -5.47 41.00
N LEU A 153 1.99 -4.60 42.00
CA LEU A 153 2.71 -4.83 43.26
C LEU A 153 2.12 -6.01 44.05
N ASN A 154 0.82 -6.26 43.87
CA ASN A 154 0.18 -7.49 44.32
C ASN A 154 0.38 -8.58 43.27
N SER A 155 1.09 -9.66 43.64
CA SER A 155 1.43 -10.78 42.75
C SER A 155 0.21 -11.57 42.25
N TYR A 156 -0.99 -11.28 42.76
CA TYR A 156 -2.24 -11.89 42.32
C TYR A 156 -3.04 -11.04 41.33
N HIS A 157 -2.73 -9.75 41.19
CA HIS A 157 -3.35 -8.93 40.16
C HIS A 157 -2.69 -9.26 38.80
N VAL A 158 -3.50 -9.30 37.75
CA VAL A 158 -3.02 -9.36 36.37
C VAL A 158 -2.96 -7.96 35.78
N LEU A 159 -3.88 -7.08 36.18
CA LEU A 159 -3.97 -5.70 35.70
C LEU A 159 -4.47 -4.77 36.81
N GLU A 160 -3.75 -3.68 37.09
CA GLU A 160 -4.24 -2.59 37.96
C GLU A 160 -4.68 -1.40 37.11
N TYR A 161 -5.88 -0.87 37.38
CA TYR A 161 -6.51 0.20 36.60
C TYR A 161 -6.10 1.60 37.10
N THR A 162 -6.08 2.58 36.20
CA THR A 162 -6.27 3.98 36.62
C THR A 162 -7.76 4.27 36.80
N SER A 163 -8.11 5.31 37.55
CA SER A 163 -9.51 5.73 37.70
C SER A 163 -10.16 6.08 36.35
N ASN A 164 -9.40 6.65 35.42
CA ASN A 164 -9.84 6.91 34.05
C ASN A 164 -9.99 5.65 33.20
N ASP A 165 -9.06 4.70 33.28
CA ASP A 165 -9.17 3.45 32.54
C ASP A 165 -10.39 2.66 32.95
N LEU A 166 -10.65 2.59 34.27
CA LEU A 166 -11.84 1.95 34.81
C LEU A 166 -13.12 2.61 34.28
N ARG A 167 -13.22 3.95 34.37
CA ARG A 167 -14.37 4.70 33.81
C ARG A 167 -14.52 4.47 32.32
N ARG A 168 -13.43 4.48 31.56
CA ARG A 168 -13.44 4.27 30.11
C ARG A 168 -13.96 2.89 29.74
N VAL A 169 -13.52 1.85 30.46
CA VAL A 169 -13.99 0.47 30.25
C VAL A 169 -15.47 0.34 30.61
N LEU A 170 -15.91 0.90 31.74
CA LEU A 170 -17.31 0.80 32.18
C LEU A 170 -18.27 1.65 31.33
N ASN A 171 -17.87 2.87 30.94
CA ASN A 171 -18.67 3.75 30.08
C ASN A 171 -18.85 3.20 28.66
N HIS A 172 -18.07 2.19 28.26
CA HIS A 172 -18.32 1.46 27.01
C HIS A 172 -19.63 0.65 27.07
N TYR A 173 -20.03 0.20 28.26
CA TYR A 173 -21.16 -0.71 28.45
C TYR A 173 -22.35 -0.08 29.19
N PHE A 174 -22.11 0.94 30.02
CA PHE A 174 -23.10 1.54 30.91
C PHE A 174 -23.21 3.05 30.69
N TYR A 175 -24.44 3.59 30.69
CA TYR A 175 -24.69 5.02 30.40
C TYR A 175 -24.40 5.92 31.60
N GLN A 176 -24.50 5.37 32.81
CA GLN A 176 -24.19 6.06 34.06
C GLN A 176 -23.19 5.19 34.81
N VAL A 177 -22.01 5.75 35.12
CA VAL A 177 -20.95 5.12 35.90
C VAL A 177 -20.55 6.08 37.01
N ASP A 178 -21.09 5.85 38.21
CA ASP A 178 -20.75 6.62 39.40
C ASP A 178 -19.67 5.88 40.19
N VAL A 179 -18.48 6.47 40.29
CA VAL A 179 -17.35 5.87 41.00
C VAL A 179 -17.24 6.51 42.38
N TYR A 180 -17.04 5.67 43.39
CA TYR A 180 -16.92 6.06 44.79
C TYR A 180 -15.58 5.58 45.32
N LEU A 181 -14.79 6.48 45.90
CA LEU A 181 -13.59 6.13 46.67
C LEU A 181 -14.02 5.58 48.03
N GLN A 182 -13.51 4.41 48.38
CA GLN A 182 -13.64 3.85 49.71
C GLN A 182 -12.54 4.40 50.62
N ASP A 183 -12.95 4.96 51.75
CA ASP A 183 -12.08 5.28 52.88
C ASP A 183 -12.70 4.68 54.13
N GLN A 184 -12.08 3.60 54.61
CA GLN A 184 -12.63 2.72 55.65
C GLN A 184 -14.03 2.19 55.28
N ASP A 185 -15.05 2.50 56.09
CA ASP A 185 -16.46 2.11 55.89
C ASP A 185 -17.28 3.17 55.11
N LYS A 186 -16.63 4.26 54.68
CA LYS A 186 -17.28 5.39 53.99
C LYS A 186 -16.95 5.41 52.50
N PHE A 187 -17.91 5.90 51.73
CA PHE A 187 -17.85 5.96 50.27
C PHE A 187 -18.10 7.39 49.80
N TYR A 188 -17.12 7.97 49.11
CA TYR A 188 -17.18 9.33 48.60
C TYR A 188 -17.26 9.28 47.09
N ARG A 189 -18.32 9.84 46.51
CA ARG A 189 -18.41 9.99 45.06
C ARG A 189 -17.23 10.83 44.60
N ILE A 190 -16.46 10.30 43.66
CA ILE A 190 -15.35 11.01 43.05
C ILE A 190 -15.79 11.39 41.64
N ASP A 191 -15.62 12.67 41.30
CA ASP A 191 -15.86 13.17 39.94
C ASP A 191 -14.55 13.38 39.18
N ASP A 192 -13.45 13.66 39.90
CA ASP A 192 -12.11 13.87 39.37
C ASP A 192 -11.23 12.59 39.38
N GLU A 193 -10.11 12.64 38.68
CA GLU A 193 -9.08 11.59 38.70
C GLU A 193 -8.45 11.44 40.10
N ILE A 194 -8.32 10.20 40.54
CA ILE A 194 -7.58 9.84 41.75
C ILE A 194 -6.36 8.98 41.41
N PHE A 195 -5.27 9.22 42.12
CA PHE A 195 -4.00 8.54 41.92
C PHE A 195 -3.91 7.18 42.62
N TRP A 196 -4.67 6.93 43.69
CA TRP A 196 -4.61 5.66 44.41
C TRP A 196 -5.83 5.46 45.32
N GLY A 197 -6.34 4.24 45.41
CA GLY A 197 -7.38 3.86 46.38
C GLY A 197 -8.15 2.61 45.98
N PHE A 198 -9.10 2.18 46.82
CA PHE A 198 -10.12 1.19 46.45
C PHE A 198 -11.37 1.93 46.03
N VAL A 199 -11.95 1.54 44.89
CA VAL A 199 -13.17 2.18 44.41
C VAL A 199 -14.29 1.18 44.22
N VAL A 200 -15.51 1.66 44.36
CA VAL A 200 -16.73 0.96 43.96
C VAL A 200 -17.42 1.78 42.89
N ALA A 201 -17.73 1.18 41.75
CA ALA A 201 -18.51 1.80 40.70
C ALA A 201 -19.94 1.24 40.68
N VAL A 202 -20.92 2.15 40.60
CA VAL A 202 -22.33 1.85 40.41
C VAL A 202 -22.70 2.23 38.98
N CYS A 203 -23.05 1.22 38.20
CA CYS A 203 -23.25 1.31 36.77
C CYS A 203 -24.71 1.00 36.42
N LYS A 204 -25.33 1.80 35.57
CA LYS A 204 -26.70 1.54 35.09
C LYS A 204 -26.74 1.23 33.61
N TYR A 205 -27.53 0.23 33.26
CA TYR A 205 -27.87 -0.19 31.90
C TYR A 205 -29.25 0.38 31.52
N PRO A 206 -29.51 0.77 30.25
CA PRO A 206 -30.43 1.88 29.98
C PRO A 206 -31.92 1.57 30.11
N LYS A 207 -32.63 2.49 30.79
CA LYS A 207 -34.01 2.85 30.44
C LYS A 207 -34.14 4.36 30.23
N ASN A 208 -34.42 4.71 29.00
CA ASN A 208 -35.47 5.63 28.58
C ASN A 208 -35.65 7.03 29.30
N ARG A 209 -34.81 8.10 29.14
CA ARG A 209 -35.19 9.54 29.34
C ARG A 209 -35.85 10.25 28.13
N THR A 210 -37.12 10.01 27.90
CA THR A 210 -37.83 10.58 26.74
C THR A 210 -37.88 12.12 26.71
N ILE A 211 -38.26 12.66 25.54
CA ILE A 211 -38.63 14.07 25.26
C ILE A 211 -39.51 14.74 26.35
N GLU A 212 -40.23 13.98 27.17
CA GLU A 212 -41.08 14.51 28.24
C GLU A 212 -40.27 15.26 29.32
N ASP A 213 -39.00 14.90 29.56
CA ASP A 213 -38.13 15.56 30.54
C ASP A 213 -37.68 16.97 30.11
N LEU A 214 -37.55 17.22 28.80
CA LEU A 214 -37.28 18.56 28.26
C LEU A 214 -38.47 19.51 28.43
N SER A 215 -39.69 18.98 28.41
CA SER A 215 -40.91 19.77 28.62
C SER A 215 -41.10 20.24 30.08
N LEU A 216 -40.48 19.54 31.04
CA LEU A 216 -40.47 19.88 32.47
C LEU A 216 -39.45 20.99 32.78
N LEU A 217 -38.25 20.94 32.17
CA LEU A 217 -37.22 21.99 32.26
C LEU A 217 -37.70 23.36 31.73
N ILE A 218 -38.67 23.37 30.81
CA ILE A 218 -39.26 24.59 30.24
C ILE A 218 -40.35 25.20 31.15
N LYS A 219 -41.00 24.40 32.01
CA LYS A 219 -42.12 24.87 32.86
C LYS A 219 -41.70 25.54 34.17
N ASP A 220 -40.48 25.29 34.66
CA ASP A 220 -40.02 25.84 35.94
C ASP A 220 -39.58 27.32 35.89
N LYS A 221 -39.51 27.94 34.71
CA LYS A 221 -39.41 29.41 34.61
C LYS A 221 -40.83 30.01 34.68
N GLU A 222 -41.30 30.26 35.90
CA GLU A 222 -42.51 31.05 36.13
C GLU A 222 -42.45 32.36 35.34
N THR A 223 -43.51 32.56 34.56
CA THR A 223 -43.71 33.63 33.61
C THR A 223 -43.89 34.96 34.35
N LYS A 224 -42.91 35.85 34.24
CA LYS A 224 -43.16 37.29 34.31
C LYS A 224 -42.60 37.97 33.08
N THR A 225 -43.50 38.18 32.12
CA THR A 225 -43.63 39.36 31.25
C THR A 225 -42.34 39.98 30.72
N MET A 226 -42.14 39.92 29.40
CA MET A 226 -42.17 41.11 28.53
C MET A 226 -42.13 40.70 27.05
N ASN A 227 -42.94 41.40 26.26
CA ASN A 227 -43.01 41.33 24.81
C ASN A 227 -41.64 41.63 24.18
N ASN A 228 -41.13 40.67 23.40
CA ASN A 228 -40.42 40.85 22.14
C ASN A 228 -40.41 39.47 21.48
N GLU A 229 -40.57 39.41 20.15
CA GLU A 229 -40.55 38.16 19.38
C GLU A 229 -39.17 37.48 19.51
N THR A 230 -38.96 36.71 20.56
CA THR A 230 -37.80 35.85 20.74
C THR A 230 -38.04 34.57 19.93
N GLU A 231 -37.15 34.29 18.97
CA GLU A 231 -37.09 32.96 18.35
C GLU A 231 -37.05 31.92 19.48
N GLN A 232 -37.97 30.97 19.50
CA GLN A 232 -38.00 29.90 20.48
C GLN A 232 -37.37 28.65 19.87
N SER A 233 -36.72 27.85 20.71
CA SER A 233 -36.28 26.50 20.32
C SER A 233 -37.46 25.70 19.78
N PHE A 234 -37.23 24.99 18.68
CA PHE A 234 -38.23 24.19 17.98
C PHE A 234 -37.67 22.80 17.74
N ILE A 235 -38.37 21.77 18.22
CA ILE A 235 -38.06 20.37 17.92
C ILE A 235 -39.30 19.76 17.28
N SER A 236 -39.12 19.22 16.08
CA SER A 236 -40.20 18.53 15.37
C SER A 236 -40.68 17.30 16.13
N LYS A 237 -41.99 17.01 16.04
CA LYS A 237 -42.59 15.79 16.59
C LYS A 237 -42.08 14.51 15.92
N SER A 238 -41.56 14.60 14.70
CA SER A 238 -40.99 13.45 13.97
C SER A 238 -39.49 13.32 14.17
N ALA A 239 -38.86 14.25 14.90
CA ALA A 239 -37.46 14.12 15.29
C ALA A 239 -37.31 13.09 16.41
N SER A 240 -36.20 12.35 16.38
CA SER A 240 -35.84 11.34 17.37
C SER A 240 -34.59 11.79 18.12
N VAL A 241 -34.77 12.32 19.33
CA VAL A 241 -33.66 12.73 20.18
C VAL A 241 -33.49 11.70 21.27
N ALA A 242 -32.34 11.03 21.27
CA ALA A 242 -31.94 10.14 22.34
C ALA A 242 -31.80 10.92 23.64
N GLU A 243 -31.85 10.18 24.71
CA GLU A 243 -32.29 10.66 26.00
C GLU A 243 -31.14 11.00 26.93
N SER A 244 -30.01 10.38 26.64
CA SER A 244 -28.69 10.69 27.14
C SER A 244 -28.11 11.96 26.49
N VAL A 245 -28.82 12.59 25.53
CA VAL A 245 -28.39 13.86 24.93
C VAL A 245 -28.52 14.99 25.95
N LEU A 246 -27.43 15.72 26.15
CA LEU A 246 -27.39 16.85 27.10
C LEU A 246 -27.38 18.18 26.35
N PHE A 247 -28.41 18.99 26.56
CA PHE A 247 -28.45 20.38 26.10
C PHE A 247 -27.99 21.31 27.24
N LYS A 248 -26.95 22.09 27.00
CA LYS A 248 -26.32 22.99 27.98
C LYS A 248 -26.37 24.46 27.52
N PRO A 249 -27.47 25.19 27.80
CA PRO A 249 -27.52 26.63 27.60
C PRO A 249 -26.78 27.37 28.73
N SER A 250 -26.17 28.54 28.47
CA SER A 250 -25.82 29.46 29.56
C SER A 250 -26.84 30.59 29.63
N PHE A 251 -27.42 30.78 30.81
CA PHE A 251 -28.17 31.94 31.37
C PHE A 251 -29.18 32.74 30.50
N GLU A 252 -29.02 32.84 29.18
CA GLU A 252 -29.94 33.43 28.19
C GLU A 252 -30.08 32.50 26.98
N ASP A 253 -31.11 31.64 27.05
CA ASP A 253 -31.84 30.95 25.97
C ASP A 253 -31.06 30.60 24.68
N GLY A 254 -30.13 29.64 24.76
CA GLY A 254 -29.59 28.97 23.57
C GLY A 254 -30.71 28.36 22.72
N LEU A 255 -30.63 28.55 21.40
CA LEU A 255 -31.70 28.18 20.47
C LEU A 255 -31.41 26.87 19.76
N TYR A 256 -32.36 25.94 19.81
CA TYR A 256 -32.24 24.62 19.20
C TYR A 256 -33.38 24.40 18.20
N ASN A 257 -33.04 24.28 16.93
CA ASN A 257 -33.97 24.10 15.83
C ASN A 257 -33.75 22.72 15.19
N ILE A 258 -34.52 21.72 15.60
CA ILE A 258 -34.40 20.33 15.16
C ILE A 258 -35.60 19.99 14.26
N MET A 259 -35.35 19.78 12.98
CA MET A 259 -36.39 19.62 11.96
C MET A 259 -36.92 18.19 11.84
N ASP A 260 -37.92 17.99 10.98
CA ASP A 260 -38.63 16.74 10.78
C ASP A 260 -37.71 15.55 10.43
N GLY A 261 -37.91 14.42 11.11
CA GLY A 261 -37.15 13.19 10.89
C GLY A 261 -35.67 13.26 11.27
N ALA A 262 -35.20 14.35 11.88
CA ALA A 262 -33.83 14.44 12.37
C ALA A 262 -33.62 13.54 13.58
N GLU A 263 -32.43 12.95 13.72
CA GLU A 263 -32.06 12.04 14.79
C GLU A 263 -30.82 12.56 15.53
N ILE A 264 -30.83 12.52 16.87
CA ILE A 264 -29.64 12.79 17.69
C ILE A 264 -29.45 11.59 18.60
N ARG A 265 -28.32 10.90 18.51
CA ARG A 265 -28.05 9.64 19.20
C ARG A 265 -27.33 9.83 20.53
N ASP A 266 -27.20 8.74 21.28
CA ASP A 266 -26.82 8.75 22.68
C ASP A 266 -25.50 9.45 23.00
N ASN A 267 -25.43 9.98 24.22
CA ASN A 267 -24.28 10.63 24.84
C ASN A 267 -23.75 11.86 24.09
N THR A 268 -24.59 12.47 23.24
CA THR A 268 -24.24 13.71 22.55
C THR A 268 -24.43 14.91 23.48
N ILE A 269 -23.44 15.80 23.57
CA ILE A 269 -23.51 17.03 24.36
C ILE A 269 -23.60 18.22 23.41
N ILE A 270 -24.58 19.09 23.63
CA ILE A 270 -24.83 20.28 22.83
C ILE A 270 -24.78 21.51 23.73
N GLU A 271 -23.70 22.27 23.64
CA GLU A 271 -23.49 23.53 24.35
C GLU A 271 -23.92 24.69 23.47
N SER A 272 -24.71 25.61 24.03
CA SER A 272 -25.15 26.80 23.31
C SER A 272 -25.21 27.97 24.27
N HIS A 273 -24.07 28.64 24.38
CA HIS A 273 -23.91 29.81 25.23
C HIS A 273 -24.12 31.10 24.42
N ASN A 274 -24.26 32.24 25.08
CA ASN A 274 -24.23 33.57 24.44
C ASN A 274 -25.21 33.74 23.25
N GLN A 275 -26.46 33.30 23.41
CA GLN A 275 -27.49 33.34 22.34
C GLN A 275 -27.11 32.56 21.07
N GLY A 276 -26.19 31.61 21.19
CA GLY A 276 -25.85 30.68 20.13
C GLY A 276 -27.07 29.89 19.63
N LYS A 277 -27.00 29.43 18.38
CA LYS A 277 -28.08 28.69 17.73
C LYS A 277 -27.54 27.42 17.10
N LEU A 278 -28.17 26.28 17.39
CA LEU A 278 -28.02 25.04 16.63
C LEU A 278 -29.24 24.87 15.74
N SER A 279 -29.02 24.66 14.44
CA SER A 279 -30.06 24.23 13.49
C SER A 279 -29.68 22.90 12.86
N LEU A 280 -30.56 21.90 12.95
CA LEU A 280 -30.41 20.58 12.37
C LEU A 280 -31.54 20.33 11.37
N GLY A 281 -31.18 20.27 10.09
CA GLY A 281 -32.11 20.10 8.98
C GLY A 281 -32.79 18.72 8.93
N GLU A 282 -33.86 18.62 8.15
CA GLU A 282 -34.71 17.42 8.07
C GLU A 282 -33.90 16.16 7.78
N LYS A 283 -34.30 15.02 8.38
CA LYS A 283 -33.72 13.68 8.14
C LYS A 283 -32.20 13.60 8.36
N SER A 284 -31.63 14.52 9.13
CA SER A 284 -30.21 14.52 9.46
C SER A 284 -29.95 13.75 10.74
N VAL A 285 -28.80 13.11 10.87
CA VAL A 285 -28.45 12.26 12.02
C VAL A 285 -27.18 12.78 12.67
N ILE A 286 -27.21 12.98 13.98
CA ILE A 286 -26.03 13.15 14.82
C ILE A 286 -25.76 11.83 15.54
N GLY A 287 -24.58 11.25 15.30
CA GLY A 287 -24.16 9.96 15.86
C GLY A 287 -23.83 10.01 17.36
N TYR A 288 -23.44 8.86 17.90
CA TYR A 288 -23.16 8.69 19.33
C TYR A 288 -21.98 9.53 19.84
N ASN A 289 -22.01 9.93 21.10
CA ASN A 289 -20.89 10.59 21.81
C ASN A 289 -20.35 11.86 21.13
N CYS A 290 -21.17 12.61 20.39
CA CYS A 290 -20.70 13.84 19.74
C CYS A 290 -20.65 15.01 20.75
N TRP A 291 -19.78 15.99 20.52
CA TRP A 291 -19.79 17.25 21.26
C TRP A 291 -19.93 18.43 20.30
N LEU A 292 -21.02 19.19 20.45
CA LEU A 292 -21.33 20.35 19.63
C LEU A 292 -21.34 21.59 20.51
N ASN A 293 -20.40 22.49 20.28
CA ASN A 293 -20.40 23.82 20.85
C ASN A 293 -20.94 24.81 19.82
N ALA A 294 -22.21 25.16 19.96
CA ALA A 294 -22.98 26.08 19.12
C ALA A 294 -22.98 27.54 19.63
N THR A 295 -22.03 27.92 20.50
CA THR A 295 -21.95 29.26 21.08
C THR A 295 -21.77 30.37 20.03
N GLY A 296 -20.99 30.13 18.97
CA GLY A 296 -20.89 30.99 17.80
C GLY A 296 -21.89 30.67 16.68
N GLY A 297 -22.75 29.67 16.89
CA GLY A 297 -23.74 29.17 15.93
C GLY A 297 -23.27 27.94 15.13
N ILE A 298 -24.16 26.96 14.97
CA ILE A 298 -24.00 25.79 14.09
C ILE A 298 -25.26 25.63 13.24
N GLU A 299 -25.10 25.53 11.92
CA GLU A 299 -26.19 25.23 10.98
C GLU A 299 -25.85 23.98 10.18
N ILE A 300 -26.76 23.01 10.18
CA ILE A 300 -26.61 21.71 9.50
C ILE A 300 -27.81 21.53 8.56
N GLY A 301 -27.53 21.38 7.26
CA GLY A 301 -28.53 21.17 6.21
C GLY A 301 -29.18 19.79 6.25
N ALA A 302 -30.25 19.60 5.48
CA ALA A 302 -31.06 18.37 5.48
C ALA A 302 -30.32 17.14 4.93
N ASN A 303 -30.74 15.94 5.33
CA ASN A 303 -30.19 14.64 4.94
C ASN A 303 -28.68 14.50 5.26
N THR A 304 -28.19 15.17 6.30
CA THR A 304 -26.79 15.15 6.69
C THR A 304 -26.53 14.08 7.76
N LEU A 305 -25.48 13.28 7.60
CA LEU A 305 -25.15 12.19 8.51
C LEU A 305 -23.82 12.47 9.22
N ILE A 306 -23.81 12.48 10.55
CA ILE A 306 -22.63 12.75 11.37
C ILE A 306 -22.27 11.52 12.19
N GLY A 307 -21.04 11.03 12.03
CA GLY A 307 -20.52 9.84 12.69
C GLY A 307 -20.18 10.06 14.16
N ALA A 308 -20.04 8.96 14.89
CA ALA A 308 -19.84 8.98 16.34
C ALA A 308 -18.54 9.69 16.76
N ASN A 309 -18.49 10.20 17.99
CA ASN A 309 -17.35 10.89 18.59
C ASN A 309 -16.90 12.14 17.81
N THR A 310 -17.79 12.75 17.01
CA THR A 310 -17.46 13.96 16.25
C THR A 310 -17.55 15.19 17.15
N VAL A 311 -16.57 16.08 17.03
CA VAL A 311 -16.52 17.37 17.70
C VAL A 311 -16.78 18.48 16.70
N ILE A 312 -17.74 19.37 17.00
CA ILE A 312 -18.01 20.58 16.21
C ILE A 312 -17.96 21.76 17.16
N THR A 313 -17.01 22.67 16.98
CA THR A 313 -16.91 23.88 17.81
C THR A 313 -17.05 25.14 16.98
N SER A 314 -17.88 26.06 17.46
CA SER A 314 -18.03 27.42 16.91
C SER A 314 -17.35 28.48 17.80
N SER A 315 -16.52 28.05 18.76
CA SER A 315 -15.73 28.93 19.61
C SER A 315 -14.29 28.45 19.84
N SER A 316 -13.38 29.38 20.11
CA SER A 316 -11.99 29.10 20.47
C SER A 316 -11.47 30.13 21.47
N HIS A 317 -10.44 29.78 22.25
CA HIS A 317 -9.78 30.75 23.12
C HIS A 317 -8.82 31.63 22.32
N HIS A 318 -8.76 32.92 22.67
CA HIS A 318 -7.66 33.76 22.21
C HIS A 318 -6.34 33.29 22.84
N PHE A 319 -5.26 33.35 22.07
CA PHE A 319 -3.91 33.01 22.54
C PHE A 319 -2.90 34.09 22.08
N LYS A 320 -2.26 34.72 23.06
CA LYS A 320 -1.19 35.72 23.00
C LYS A 320 -0.22 35.45 24.15
N ASP A 321 1.05 35.79 23.99
CA ASP A 321 2.12 35.39 24.92
C ASP A 321 2.09 36.11 26.29
N ASP A 322 1.36 37.23 26.41
CA ASP A 322 1.53 38.17 27.53
C ASP A 322 0.53 38.01 28.70
N ILE A 323 -0.51 37.17 28.56
CA ILE A 323 -1.61 37.02 29.54
C ILE A 323 -2.01 35.53 29.63
N PRO A 324 -2.40 34.95 30.78
CA PRO A 324 -2.93 33.58 30.84
C PRO A 324 -4.13 33.36 29.90
N VAL A 325 -4.18 32.23 29.17
CA VAL A 325 -5.21 31.93 28.15
C VAL A 325 -6.65 32.11 28.66
N GLY A 326 -6.92 31.75 29.92
CA GLY A 326 -8.24 31.90 30.55
C GLY A 326 -8.73 33.35 30.68
N GLU A 327 -7.83 34.34 30.61
CA GLU A 327 -8.14 35.77 30.74
C GLU A 327 -8.19 36.51 29.39
N GLN A 328 -7.87 35.83 28.28
CA GLN A 328 -7.76 36.46 26.96
C GLN A 328 -9.09 36.59 26.20
N GLY A 329 -10.16 35.99 26.74
CA GLY A 329 -11.46 35.89 26.08
C GLY A 329 -11.51 34.82 24.99
N MET A 330 -12.63 34.77 24.27
CA MET A 330 -12.92 33.76 23.25
C MET A 330 -13.35 34.41 21.94
N SER A 331 -13.07 33.73 20.83
CA SER A 331 -13.65 33.99 19.52
C SER A 331 -14.89 33.12 19.30
N PHE A 332 -15.83 33.65 18.53
CA PHE A 332 -17.06 32.96 18.14
C PHE A 332 -17.26 33.12 16.64
N LYS A 333 -17.29 32.00 15.91
CA LYS A 333 -17.52 31.99 14.47
C LYS A 333 -18.43 30.84 14.08
N LYS A 334 -19.49 31.17 13.35
CA LYS A 334 -20.50 30.22 12.89
C LYS A 334 -19.87 29.09 12.06
N VAL A 335 -20.29 27.86 12.33
CA VAL A 335 -20.00 26.71 11.49
C VAL A 335 -21.23 26.38 10.64
N THR A 336 -21.03 26.21 9.34
CA THR A 336 -22.11 25.87 8.40
C THR A 336 -21.80 24.55 7.72
N ILE A 337 -22.76 23.61 7.74
CA ILE A 337 -22.68 22.32 7.08
C ILE A 337 -23.87 22.23 6.12
N GLY A 338 -23.61 22.09 4.83
CA GLY A 338 -24.65 22.00 3.79
C GLY A 338 -25.48 20.72 3.87
N SER A 339 -26.48 20.60 3.00
CA SER A 339 -27.35 19.41 2.93
C SER A 339 -26.61 18.21 2.32
N ASN A 340 -27.09 17.00 2.60
CA ASN A 340 -26.59 15.75 2.04
C ASN A 340 -25.08 15.51 2.28
N VAL A 341 -24.57 15.97 3.43
CA VAL A 341 -23.17 15.77 3.82
C VAL A 341 -23.03 14.48 4.64
N TRP A 342 -21.93 13.74 4.48
CA TRP A 342 -21.57 12.62 5.36
C TRP A 342 -20.27 12.91 6.10
N ILE A 343 -20.30 12.90 7.42
CA ILE A 343 -19.14 13.10 8.29
C ILE A 343 -18.85 11.77 8.98
N GLY A 344 -17.65 11.22 8.80
CA GLY A 344 -17.20 10.00 9.45
C GLY A 344 -16.95 10.18 10.95
N SER A 345 -16.74 9.08 11.67
CA SER A 345 -16.52 9.11 13.11
C SER A 345 -15.19 9.78 13.50
N ASN A 346 -15.11 10.32 14.72
CA ASN A 346 -13.93 10.97 15.30
C ASN A 346 -13.43 12.19 14.50
N VAL A 347 -14.32 12.93 13.83
CA VAL A 347 -13.94 14.16 13.10
C VAL A 347 -13.95 15.36 14.05
N SER A 348 -13.03 16.30 13.87
CA SER A 348 -13.03 17.60 14.57
C SER A 348 -13.24 18.74 13.58
N ILE A 349 -14.32 19.52 13.74
CA ILE A 349 -14.63 20.70 12.92
C ILE A 349 -14.44 21.95 13.78
N LEU A 350 -13.56 22.86 13.32
CA LEU A 350 -13.18 24.06 14.06
C LEU A 350 -14.06 25.28 13.71
N GLU A 351 -13.97 26.32 14.55
CA GLU A 351 -14.79 27.52 14.44
C GLU A 351 -14.65 28.22 13.07
N GLY A 352 -15.79 28.68 12.52
CA GLY A 352 -15.81 29.46 11.27
C GLY A 352 -15.76 28.65 9.97
N VAL A 353 -15.71 27.31 10.04
CA VAL A 353 -15.68 26.45 8.85
C VAL A 353 -17.04 26.38 8.15
N ASN A 354 -17.01 26.47 6.82
CA ASN A 354 -18.13 26.15 5.93
C ASN A 354 -17.86 24.85 5.17
N ILE A 355 -18.72 23.84 5.35
CA ILE A 355 -18.73 22.59 4.59
C ILE A 355 -19.86 22.65 3.57
N GLY A 356 -19.51 22.63 2.29
CA GLY A 356 -20.48 22.68 1.21
C GLY A 356 -21.33 21.40 1.11
N GLU A 357 -22.54 21.55 0.55
CA GLU A 357 -23.50 20.46 0.37
C GLU A 357 -22.92 19.25 -0.39
N GLY A 358 -23.43 18.06 -0.14
CA GLY A 358 -23.03 16.84 -0.84
C GLY A 358 -21.60 16.37 -0.56
N SER A 359 -20.92 16.96 0.43
CA SER A 359 -19.53 16.64 0.75
C SER A 359 -19.41 15.43 1.69
N VAL A 360 -18.25 14.78 1.68
CA VAL A 360 -17.91 13.66 2.56
C VAL A 360 -16.65 14.00 3.36
N ILE A 361 -16.70 13.87 4.68
CA ILE A 361 -15.55 14.04 5.56
C ILE A 361 -15.16 12.66 6.10
N GLY A 362 -13.97 12.18 5.77
CA GLY A 362 -13.45 10.91 6.25
C GLY A 362 -13.25 10.89 7.76
N ALA A 363 -13.43 9.74 8.37
CA ALA A 363 -13.22 9.54 9.81
C ALA A 363 -11.81 9.98 10.25
N ASN A 364 -11.66 10.42 11.50
CA ASN A 364 -10.41 10.92 12.09
C ASN A 364 -9.82 12.19 11.43
N SER A 365 -10.63 12.97 10.70
CA SER A 365 -10.17 14.22 10.06
C SER A 365 -10.25 15.43 11.01
N VAL A 366 -9.33 16.38 10.85
CA VAL A 366 -9.42 17.72 11.47
C VAL A 366 -9.68 18.77 10.39
N ILE A 367 -10.87 19.39 10.44
CA ILE A 367 -11.33 20.38 9.48
C ILE A 367 -11.15 21.78 10.06
N ARG A 368 -10.17 22.51 9.53
CA ARG A 368 -9.80 23.87 9.94
C ARG A 368 -10.02 24.94 8.86
N ASN A 369 -10.37 24.53 7.65
CA ASN A 369 -10.62 25.39 6.50
C ASN A 369 -11.93 24.97 5.83
N ASP A 370 -12.52 25.88 5.07
CA ASP A 370 -13.73 25.61 4.29
C ASP A 370 -13.56 24.46 3.31
N VAL A 371 -14.63 23.69 3.15
CA VAL A 371 -14.75 22.55 2.23
C VAL A 371 -15.75 22.93 1.15
N LEU A 372 -15.32 22.91 -0.12
CA LEU A 372 -16.21 23.21 -1.25
C LEU A 372 -17.33 22.16 -1.36
N PRO A 373 -18.52 22.52 -1.89
CA PRO A 373 -19.58 21.54 -2.17
C PRO A 373 -19.09 20.33 -2.98
N HIS A 374 -19.70 19.17 -2.74
CA HIS A 374 -19.40 17.89 -3.40
C HIS A 374 -17.95 17.42 -3.26
N SER A 375 -17.25 17.85 -2.21
CA SER A 375 -15.86 17.46 -1.96
C SER A 375 -15.77 16.24 -1.07
N ILE A 376 -14.68 15.48 -1.16
CA ILE A 376 -14.36 14.43 -0.20
C ILE A 376 -13.03 14.75 0.48
N VAL A 377 -13.09 15.04 1.78
CA VAL A 377 -11.93 15.27 2.66
C VAL A 377 -11.54 13.96 3.32
N LYS A 378 -10.25 13.67 3.42
CA LYS A 378 -9.72 12.50 4.13
C LYS A 378 -8.72 12.91 5.18
N PRO A 379 -8.58 12.15 6.28
CA PRO A 379 -7.56 12.43 7.26
C PRO A 379 -6.19 12.35 6.59
N ALA A 380 -5.27 13.19 7.01
CA ALA A 380 -3.87 13.01 6.65
C ALA A 380 -3.48 11.60 7.14
N ASP A 381 -3.14 10.73 6.19
CA ASP A 381 -2.77 9.31 6.35
C ASP A 381 -3.88 8.23 6.36
N ALA A 382 -5.13 8.50 5.94
CA ALA A 382 -6.09 7.41 5.61
C ALA A 382 -6.67 7.46 4.18
N ILE A 383 -6.81 6.26 3.61
CA ILE A 383 -7.05 5.92 2.20
C ILE A 383 -8.36 6.52 1.63
N ILE A 384 -8.31 6.83 0.33
CA ILE A 384 -9.23 7.64 -0.47
C ILE A 384 -10.50 6.89 -0.94
N THR A 385 -11.71 7.47 -0.79
CA THR A 385 -12.81 7.35 -1.77
C THR A 385 -13.45 8.71 -2.08
N GLN A 386 -12.91 9.40 -3.10
CA GLN A 386 -13.57 10.56 -3.76
C GLN A 386 -14.66 10.00 -4.69
N ASN A 387 -15.62 10.80 -5.17
CA ASN A 387 -16.17 10.52 -6.50
C ASN A 387 -15.02 10.77 -7.48
N ILE A 388 -14.28 9.72 -7.81
CA ILE A 388 -13.07 9.82 -8.62
C ILE A 388 -13.54 10.13 -10.04
N THR A 389 -13.30 11.36 -10.51
CA THR A 389 -13.04 11.51 -11.95
C THR A 389 -11.78 10.71 -12.17
N ARG A 390 -11.91 9.45 -12.59
CA ARG A 390 -10.77 8.57 -12.82
C ARG A 390 -9.76 9.33 -13.66
N ASN A 391 -8.50 9.32 -13.24
CA ASN A 391 -7.44 9.87 -14.08
C ASN A 391 -7.51 9.16 -15.43
N LYS A 392 -7.50 9.93 -16.50
CA LYS A 392 -7.67 9.45 -17.86
C LYS A 392 -6.32 9.34 -18.53
N ILE A 393 -6.10 8.19 -19.14
CA ILE A 393 -4.92 7.92 -19.96
C ILE A 393 -5.34 7.53 -21.37
N VAL A 394 -4.57 8.02 -22.34
CA VAL A 394 -4.74 7.66 -23.74
C VAL A 394 -3.54 6.89 -24.25
N PHE A 395 -3.78 5.72 -24.84
CA PHE A 395 -2.82 4.96 -25.62
C PHE A 395 -3.03 5.25 -27.11
N TYR A 396 -2.09 5.98 -27.70
CA TYR A 396 -2.13 6.49 -29.06
C TYR A 396 -1.30 5.59 -29.99
N LEU A 397 -1.99 4.90 -30.90
CA LEU A 397 -1.46 3.88 -31.83
C LEU A 397 -1.46 4.34 -33.29
N LEU A 398 -1.29 5.65 -33.50
CA LEU A 398 -1.42 6.35 -34.79
C LEU A 398 -2.82 6.19 -35.44
N PRO A 399 -3.46 7.29 -35.84
CA PRO A 399 -4.81 7.23 -36.40
C PRO A 399 -4.88 6.91 -37.90
N PHE A 400 -3.77 6.58 -38.57
CA PHE A 400 -3.73 6.27 -40.00
C PHE A 400 -2.69 5.20 -40.37
N MET A 401 -2.85 4.56 -41.53
CA MET A 401 -1.98 3.47 -41.99
C MET A 401 -0.69 4.00 -42.63
N ILE A 402 0.44 3.36 -42.32
CA ILE A 402 1.76 3.64 -42.91
C ILE A 402 2.17 2.54 -43.92
N ARG A 403 1.71 1.29 -43.76
CA ARG A 403 2.26 0.13 -44.52
C ARG A 403 1.24 -0.75 -45.25
N ASN A 404 0.14 -0.16 -45.75
CA ASN A 404 -0.95 -0.85 -46.46
C ASN A 404 -1.71 -1.94 -45.65
N ASP A 405 -1.45 -2.07 -44.33
CA ASP A 405 -2.21 -2.94 -43.43
C ASP A 405 -2.22 -2.40 -41.99
N ALA A 406 -3.42 -2.12 -41.46
CA ALA A 406 -3.63 -1.64 -40.10
C ALA A 406 -3.23 -2.67 -39.02
N LEU A 407 -3.23 -3.97 -39.34
CA LEU A 407 -2.83 -5.04 -38.43
C LEU A 407 -1.34 -5.00 -38.06
N THR A 408 -0.55 -4.18 -38.77
CA THR A 408 0.85 -3.88 -38.39
C THR A 408 0.95 -3.39 -36.95
N PHE A 409 -0.04 -2.63 -36.47
CA PHE A 409 -0.07 -2.10 -35.11
C PHE A 409 -0.72 -3.04 -34.08
N GLN A 410 -1.23 -4.21 -34.49
CA GLN A 410 -1.87 -5.13 -33.55
C GLN A 410 -0.88 -5.66 -32.50
N CYS A 411 0.36 -5.98 -32.90
CA CYS A 411 1.39 -6.42 -31.96
C CYS A 411 1.79 -5.33 -30.95
N ILE A 412 1.61 -4.06 -31.32
CA ILE A 412 1.83 -2.90 -30.45
C ILE A 412 0.63 -2.75 -29.50
N TYR A 413 -0.58 -2.88 -30.02
CA TYR A 413 -1.80 -2.93 -29.20
C TYR A 413 -1.70 -4.01 -28.13
N ASP A 414 -1.24 -5.23 -28.45
CA ASP A 414 -1.07 -6.30 -27.46
C ASP A 414 -0.12 -5.92 -26.30
N ARG A 415 0.86 -5.04 -26.56
CA ARG A 415 1.77 -4.52 -25.51
C ARG A 415 1.09 -3.44 -24.69
N TYR A 416 0.46 -2.48 -25.36
CA TYR A 416 -0.31 -1.44 -24.68
C TYR A 416 -1.49 -1.99 -23.91
N LYS A 417 -2.10 -3.10 -24.34
CA LYS A 417 -3.13 -3.81 -23.59
C LYS A 417 -2.62 -4.26 -22.22
N LYS A 418 -1.44 -4.87 -22.14
CA LYS A 418 -0.82 -5.25 -20.85
C LYS A 418 -0.59 -4.05 -19.94
N LEU A 419 -0.09 -2.94 -20.50
CA LEU A 419 0.12 -1.72 -19.72
C LEU A 419 -1.22 -1.07 -19.30
N ALA A 420 -2.21 -1.05 -20.20
CA ALA A 420 -3.56 -0.56 -19.96
C ALA A 420 -4.26 -1.34 -18.85
N GLU A 421 -4.15 -2.66 -18.83
CA GLU A 421 -4.64 -3.52 -17.74
C GLU A 421 -4.04 -3.08 -16.40
N SER A 422 -2.72 -2.86 -16.34
CA SER A 422 -2.07 -2.34 -15.15
C SER A 422 -2.57 -0.94 -14.75
N PHE A 423 -2.91 -0.06 -15.70
CA PHE A 423 -3.52 1.25 -15.38
C PHE A 423 -4.95 1.13 -14.84
N VAL A 424 -5.73 0.18 -15.34
CA VAL A 424 -7.07 -0.12 -14.80
C VAL A 424 -6.98 -0.62 -13.36
N GLU A 425 -5.98 -1.44 -13.04
CA GLU A 425 -5.70 -1.87 -11.65
C GLU A 425 -5.37 -0.70 -10.72
N GLN A 426 -4.84 0.41 -11.26
CA GLN A 426 -4.56 1.65 -10.53
C GLN A 426 -5.74 2.66 -10.58
N ASP A 427 -6.93 2.21 -11.00
CA ASP A 427 -8.16 3.01 -11.09
C ASP A 427 -8.11 4.19 -12.10
N TRP A 428 -7.36 4.04 -13.20
CA TRP A 428 -7.37 4.97 -14.34
C TRP A 428 -8.42 4.60 -15.39
N ASP A 429 -9.06 5.60 -15.99
CA ASP A 429 -9.92 5.43 -17.17
C ASP A 429 -9.04 5.40 -18.42
N VAL A 430 -9.06 4.27 -19.12
CA VAL A 430 -8.18 4.02 -20.26
C VAL A 430 -8.95 4.17 -21.56
N SER A 431 -8.37 4.94 -22.48
CA SER A 431 -8.88 5.06 -23.85
C SER A 431 -7.75 4.84 -24.87
N PHE A 432 -8.11 4.36 -26.05
CA PHE A 432 -7.20 4.18 -27.17
C PHE A 432 -7.53 5.16 -28.29
N ILE A 433 -6.51 5.54 -29.06
CA ILE A 433 -6.64 6.21 -30.36
C ILE A 433 -5.95 5.33 -31.38
N ALA A 434 -6.63 4.95 -32.46
CA ALA A 434 -6.11 4.04 -33.48
C ALA A 434 -6.73 4.31 -34.86
N THR A 435 -6.25 3.60 -35.89
CA THR A 435 -6.92 3.54 -37.20
C THR A 435 -8.34 2.98 -37.07
N ASN A 436 -9.18 3.18 -38.10
CA ASN A 436 -10.57 2.70 -38.09
C ASN A 436 -10.67 1.17 -37.95
N GLU A 437 -9.79 0.44 -38.64
CA GLU A 437 -9.74 -1.02 -38.64
C GLU A 437 -9.28 -1.53 -37.26
N LEU A 438 -8.20 -0.96 -36.71
CA LEU A 438 -7.67 -1.38 -35.42
C LEU A 438 -8.63 -0.99 -34.28
N ALA A 439 -9.32 0.14 -34.36
CA ALA A 439 -10.34 0.53 -33.39
C ALA A 439 -11.48 -0.50 -33.29
N THR A 440 -11.84 -1.16 -34.40
CA THR A 440 -12.82 -2.26 -34.38
C THR A 440 -12.33 -3.43 -33.54
N VAL A 441 -11.06 -3.82 -33.69
CA VAL A 441 -10.42 -4.87 -32.89
C VAL A 441 -10.37 -4.49 -31.41
N ILE A 442 -9.91 -3.27 -31.10
CA ILE A 442 -9.77 -2.76 -29.73
C ILE A 442 -11.14 -2.69 -29.01
N ARG A 443 -12.19 -2.25 -29.72
CA ARG A 443 -13.57 -2.20 -29.18
C ARG A 443 -14.13 -3.60 -28.95
N ALA A 444 -13.86 -4.55 -29.84
CA ALA A 444 -14.28 -5.94 -29.67
C ALA A 444 -13.63 -6.59 -28.44
N ASP A 445 -12.41 -6.16 -28.09
CA ASP A 445 -11.70 -6.53 -26.86
C ASP A 445 -12.26 -5.85 -25.59
N GLY A 446 -13.26 -4.97 -25.71
CA GLY A 446 -13.92 -4.30 -24.59
C GLY A 446 -13.33 -2.94 -24.18
N TRP A 447 -12.33 -2.44 -24.92
CA TRP A 447 -11.70 -1.15 -24.61
C TRP A 447 -12.38 0.01 -25.32
N LYS A 448 -12.39 1.17 -24.65
CA LYS A 448 -12.79 2.43 -25.27
C LYS A 448 -11.74 2.85 -26.29
N CYS A 449 -12.14 3.05 -27.54
CA CYS A 449 -11.25 3.47 -28.61
C CYS A 449 -11.94 4.48 -29.53
N VAL A 450 -11.23 5.53 -29.92
CA VAL A 450 -11.67 6.48 -30.94
C VAL A 450 -10.79 6.40 -32.19
N SER A 451 -11.39 6.65 -33.35
CA SER A 451 -10.73 6.61 -34.66
C SER A 451 -11.16 7.80 -35.52
N PRO A 452 -10.48 8.08 -36.65
CA PRO A 452 -10.82 9.20 -37.53
C PRO A 452 -12.29 9.24 -37.96
N SER A 453 -12.90 8.09 -38.24
CA SER A 453 -14.29 8.00 -38.67
C SER A 453 -15.29 8.52 -37.64
N ASP A 454 -14.97 8.46 -36.33
CA ASP A 454 -15.85 8.97 -35.27
C ASP A 454 -15.99 10.50 -35.32
N TYR A 455 -15.06 11.16 -36.02
CA TYR A 455 -14.96 12.61 -36.16
C TYR A 455 -15.14 13.09 -37.60
N ASN A 456 -15.60 12.21 -38.50
CA ASN A 456 -15.67 12.47 -39.94
C ASN A 456 -14.32 12.86 -40.58
N THR A 457 -13.20 12.44 -39.97
CA THR A 457 -11.87 12.62 -40.53
C THR A 457 -11.50 11.41 -41.40
N SER A 458 -10.91 11.67 -42.56
CA SER A 458 -10.38 10.64 -43.45
C SER A 458 -8.93 10.95 -43.82
N TYR A 459 -8.08 9.93 -43.83
CA TYR A 459 -6.70 10.03 -44.29
C TYR A 459 -6.63 9.47 -45.71
N GLU A 460 -6.27 10.32 -46.69
CA GLU A 460 -6.10 9.86 -48.07
C GLU A 460 -4.81 9.03 -48.22
N ASP A 461 -4.94 7.78 -48.70
CA ASP A 461 -3.81 6.88 -48.91
C ASP A 461 -2.74 7.47 -49.84
N SER A 462 -3.12 8.24 -50.87
CA SER A 462 -2.15 8.80 -51.83
C SER A 462 -1.13 9.78 -51.21
N GLN A 463 -1.37 10.24 -49.98
CA GLN A 463 -0.53 11.22 -49.28
C GLN A 463 0.07 10.68 -47.97
N TRP A 464 -0.07 9.38 -47.68
CA TRP A 464 0.33 8.83 -46.36
C TRP A 464 1.81 9.06 -46.05
N PHE A 465 2.70 8.92 -47.03
CA PHE A 465 4.14 9.02 -46.82
C PHE A 465 4.61 10.46 -46.59
N GLU A 466 4.06 11.42 -47.33
CA GLU A 466 4.35 12.85 -47.12
C GLU A 466 3.76 13.34 -45.78
N ARG A 467 2.55 12.90 -45.42
CA ARG A 467 1.98 13.15 -44.10
C ARG A 467 2.85 12.55 -42.99
N TRP A 468 3.35 11.33 -43.19
CA TRP A 468 4.24 10.68 -42.23
C TRP A 468 5.53 11.47 -41.99
N LYS A 469 6.14 12.00 -43.06
CA LYS A 469 7.28 12.93 -42.96
C LYS A 469 6.92 14.18 -42.15
N HIS A 470 5.80 14.83 -42.46
CA HIS A 470 5.39 16.03 -41.75
C HIS A 470 5.22 15.77 -40.26
N ILE A 471 4.52 14.69 -39.89
CA ILE A 471 4.27 14.31 -38.49
C ILE A 471 5.58 14.04 -37.74
N LEU A 472 6.48 13.26 -38.35
CA LEU A 472 7.78 12.94 -37.75
C LEU A 472 8.70 14.15 -37.59
N ASN A 473 8.60 15.13 -38.50
CA ASN A 473 9.37 16.36 -38.45
C ASN A 473 8.68 17.50 -37.68
N GLY A 474 7.45 17.28 -37.19
CA GLY A 474 6.64 18.31 -36.52
C GLY A 474 6.20 19.44 -37.44
N GLU A 475 6.14 19.19 -38.75
CA GLU A 475 5.66 20.11 -39.77
C GLU A 475 4.12 20.08 -39.83
N ALA A 476 3.54 21.14 -40.39
CA ALA A 476 2.10 21.32 -40.38
C ALA A 476 1.37 20.27 -41.26
N ASP A 477 0.41 19.56 -40.67
CA ASP A 477 -0.62 18.79 -41.37
C ASP A 477 -1.98 19.12 -40.74
N GLN A 478 -2.85 19.78 -41.50
CA GLN A 478 -4.13 20.28 -40.98
C GLN A 478 -5.08 19.15 -40.60
N VAL A 479 -5.18 18.12 -41.44
CA VAL A 479 -6.09 16.98 -41.23
C VAL A 479 -5.72 16.25 -39.93
N HIS A 480 -4.42 16.06 -39.71
CA HIS A 480 -3.91 15.42 -38.51
C HIS A 480 -4.08 16.30 -37.27
N SER A 481 -3.78 17.59 -37.38
CA SER A 481 -3.93 18.56 -36.27
C SER A 481 -5.38 18.67 -35.81
N ASP A 482 -6.33 18.76 -36.76
CA ASP A 482 -7.77 18.82 -36.46
C ASP A 482 -8.26 17.54 -35.76
N PHE A 483 -7.73 16.38 -36.15
CA PHE A 483 -8.06 15.12 -35.50
C PHE A 483 -7.51 15.03 -34.07
N ILE A 484 -6.24 15.43 -33.85
CA ILE A 484 -5.64 15.47 -32.51
C ILE A 484 -6.47 16.36 -31.61
N ASP A 485 -6.82 17.58 -32.06
CA ASP A 485 -7.62 18.52 -31.29
C ASP A 485 -8.97 17.92 -30.87
N GLN A 486 -9.71 17.36 -31.83
CA GLN A 486 -11.02 16.75 -31.56
C GLN A 486 -10.92 15.54 -30.62
N ALA A 487 -10.00 14.61 -30.91
CA ALA A 487 -9.87 13.37 -30.16
C ALA A 487 -9.35 13.61 -28.73
N ILE A 488 -8.30 14.41 -28.56
CA ILE A 488 -7.72 14.68 -27.25
C ILE A 488 -8.65 15.58 -26.43
N THR A 489 -9.30 16.58 -27.02
CA THR A 489 -10.31 17.39 -26.31
C THR A 489 -11.46 16.52 -25.80
N LYS A 490 -11.99 15.62 -26.63
CA LYS A 490 -13.10 14.74 -26.26
C LYS A 490 -12.73 13.76 -25.14
N LEU A 491 -11.51 13.23 -25.17
CA LEU A 491 -11.04 12.27 -24.17
C LEU A 491 -10.58 12.96 -22.88
N SER A 492 -10.02 14.17 -22.99
CA SER A 492 -9.47 14.98 -21.90
C SER A 492 -8.47 14.20 -21.00
N PRO A 493 -7.40 13.59 -21.56
CA PRO A 493 -6.44 12.82 -20.78
C PRO A 493 -5.50 13.68 -19.94
N GLN A 494 -5.07 13.14 -18.79
CA GLN A 494 -3.94 13.68 -18.01
C GLN A 494 -2.60 13.20 -18.58
N MET A 495 -2.60 12.01 -19.19
CA MET A 495 -1.41 11.36 -19.73
C MET A 495 -1.68 10.69 -21.07
N VAL A 496 -0.70 10.79 -21.98
CA VAL A 496 -0.74 10.16 -23.30
C VAL A 496 0.50 9.29 -23.47
N PHE A 497 0.31 8.03 -23.84
CA PHE A 497 1.37 7.18 -24.39
C PHE A 497 1.23 7.14 -25.90
N CYS A 498 2.25 7.60 -26.61
CA CYS A 498 2.29 7.54 -28.07
C CYS A 498 3.29 6.47 -28.48
N TRP A 499 2.87 5.50 -29.31
CA TRP A 499 3.82 4.58 -29.90
C TRP A 499 4.45 5.23 -31.13
N ASN A 500 5.78 5.28 -31.19
CA ASN A 500 6.56 6.11 -32.10
C ASN A 500 6.50 7.62 -31.74
N TYR A 501 7.13 8.47 -32.55
CA TYR A 501 7.13 9.92 -32.41
C TYR A 501 6.04 10.57 -33.26
N ASP A 502 5.38 11.59 -32.70
CA ASP A 502 4.40 12.42 -33.40
C ASP A 502 4.63 13.87 -32.93
N GLY A 503 5.25 14.68 -33.79
CA GLY A 503 5.66 16.04 -33.45
C GLY A 503 4.47 16.99 -33.29
N LEU A 504 3.36 16.74 -33.99
CA LEU A 504 2.13 17.51 -33.87
C LEU A 504 1.40 17.18 -32.56
N LEU A 505 1.33 15.91 -32.19
CA LEU A 505 0.82 15.48 -30.88
C LEU A 505 1.69 16.00 -29.74
N LYS A 506 3.03 15.98 -29.89
CA LYS A 506 3.96 16.56 -28.90
C LYS A 506 3.62 18.02 -28.62
N LYS A 507 3.49 18.80 -29.70
CA LYS A 507 3.17 20.23 -29.63
C LYS A 507 1.81 20.45 -28.97
N TYR A 508 0.79 19.72 -29.40
CA TYR A 508 -0.55 19.81 -28.83
C TYR A 508 -0.57 19.51 -27.33
N CYS A 509 0.05 18.40 -26.91
CA CYS A 509 0.13 18.02 -25.50
C CYS A 509 0.89 19.06 -24.68
N HIS A 510 2.00 19.60 -25.20
CA HIS A 510 2.75 20.67 -24.55
C HIS A 510 1.89 21.93 -24.35
N ASP A 511 1.21 22.39 -25.41
CA ASP A 511 0.39 23.61 -25.40
C ASP A 511 -0.82 23.48 -24.46
N ASN A 512 -1.31 22.26 -24.24
CA ASN A 512 -2.42 21.95 -23.34
C ASN A 512 -2.00 21.37 -21.97
N ASN A 513 -0.70 21.40 -21.63
CA ASN A 513 -0.17 20.89 -20.35
C ASN A 513 -0.51 19.41 -20.04
N ILE A 514 -0.60 18.59 -21.08
CA ILE A 514 -0.83 17.14 -21.02
C ILE A 514 0.54 16.44 -21.02
N THR A 515 0.76 15.52 -20.07
CA THR A 515 2.03 14.77 -20.05
C THR A 515 1.99 13.70 -21.13
N ILE A 516 2.98 13.70 -22.02
CA ILE A 516 3.12 12.69 -23.07
C ILE A 516 4.39 11.88 -22.85
N PHE A 517 4.34 10.59 -23.15
CA PHE A 517 5.50 9.72 -23.23
C PHE A 517 5.50 9.00 -24.57
N PHE A 518 6.58 9.16 -25.33
CA PHE A 518 6.78 8.43 -26.56
C PHE A 518 7.42 7.08 -26.23
N ASN A 519 6.76 6.01 -26.63
CA ASN A 519 7.17 4.64 -26.39
C ASN A 519 7.57 3.98 -27.71
N GLU A 520 8.58 3.13 -27.63
CA GLU A 520 9.00 2.25 -28.72
C GLU A 520 9.82 1.13 -28.07
N LEU A 521 10.04 0.05 -28.79
CA LEU A 521 11.05 -0.90 -28.38
C LEU A 521 12.44 -0.20 -28.38
N GLY A 522 13.22 -0.35 -27.31
CA GLY A 522 14.52 0.31 -27.09
C GLY A 522 15.65 -0.17 -28.02
N LEU A 523 16.92 -0.03 -27.65
CA LEU A 523 18.02 -0.43 -28.54
C LEU A 523 18.46 -1.90 -28.40
N SER A 524 17.96 -2.62 -27.40
CA SER A 524 18.35 -4.00 -27.11
C SER A 524 17.18 -4.98 -27.30
N ARG A 525 17.45 -6.13 -27.93
CA ARG A 525 16.47 -7.19 -28.26
C ARG A 525 16.98 -8.58 -27.87
N ALA A 526 16.06 -9.53 -27.76
CA ALA A 526 16.39 -10.94 -27.53
C ALA A 526 17.46 -11.42 -28.54
N PRO A 527 18.51 -12.13 -28.09
CA PRO A 527 18.68 -12.76 -26.77
C PRO A 527 19.20 -11.82 -25.66
N ASN A 528 19.49 -10.55 -25.97
CA ASN A 528 19.81 -9.56 -24.93
C ASN A 528 18.53 -9.13 -24.19
N PRO A 529 18.67 -8.52 -23.00
CA PRO A 529 17.52 -7.97 -22.29
C PRO A 529 16.73 -7.02 -23.20
N VAL A 530 15.43 -7.24 -23.33
CA VAL A 530 14.54 -6.33 -24.06
C VAL A 530 14.32 -5.11 -23.18
N VAL A 531 14.54 -3.94 -23.77
CA VAL A 531 14.36 -2.65 -23.10
C VAL A 531 13.46 -1.77 -23.95
N TYR A 532 12.82 -0.77 -23.34
CA TYR A 532 11.81 0.08 -23.95
C TYR A 532 12.19 1.56 -23.82
N TYR A 533 11.91 2.33 -24.87
CA TYR A 533 11.78 3.77 -24.73
C TYR A 533 10.46 4.08 -24.02
N SER A 534 10.50 5.11 -23.17
CA SER A 534 9.31 5.80 -22.69
C SER A 534 9.73 7.19 -22.27
N ASP A 535 9.80 8.07 -23.26
CA ASP A 535 10.52 9.34 -23.17
C ASP A 535 9.60 10.49 -23.65
N PRO A 536 9.33 11.52 -22.84
CA PRO A 536 8.53 12.68 -23.24
C PRO A 536 9.16 13.56 -24.33
N GLU A 537 10.47 13.46 -24.57
CA GLU A 537 11.10 14.19 -25.66
C GLU A 537 10.88 13.51 -27.02
N GLY A 538 10.87 12.19 -27.04
CA GLY A 538 10.69 11.42 -28.26
C GLY A 538 11.35 10.05 -28.19
N VAL A 539 11.31 9.32 -29.31
CA VAL A 539 11.98 8.02 -29.46
C VAL A 539 12.96 8.07 -30.62
N ASN A 540 13.88 7.11 -30.66
CA ASN A 540 14.85 7.01 -31.75
C ASN A 540 15.67 8.31 -31.91
N SER A 541 15.73 8.89 -33.11
CA SER A 541 16.48 10.13 -33.41
C SER A 541 15.99 11.36 -32.63
N THR A 542 14.76 11.33 -32.11
CA THR A 542 14.15 12.42 -31.31
C THR A 542 14.25 12.20 -29.80
N SER A 543 14.83 11.08 -29.38
CA SER A 543 14.96 10.74 -27.96
C SER A 543 15.93 11.65 -27.21
N ALA A 544 15.74 11.77 -25.90
CA ALA A 544 16.61 12.57 -25.04
C ALA A 544 17.94 11.88 -24.70
N LEU A 545 18.20 10.64 -25.14
CA LEU A 545 19.39 9.86 -24.73
C LEU A 545 20.71 10.63 -24.91
N LYS A 546 20.90 11.34 -26.03
CA LYS A 546 22.11 12.16 -26.25
C LYS A 546 22.22 13.33 -25.27
N LYS A 547 21.09 13.97 -24.95
CA LYS A 547 21.04 15.03 -23.94
C LYS A 547 21.46 14.48 -22.58
N PHE A 548 20.94 13.31 -22.20
CA PHE A 548 21.32 12.63 -20.96
C PHE A 548 22.79 12.25 -20.93
N TRP A 549 23.32 11.75 -22.04
CA TRP A 549 24.74 11.44 -22.13
C TRP A 549 25.61 12.66 -21.84
N ASN A 550 25.28 13.82 -22.42
CA ASN A 550 26.02 15.07 -22.19
C ASN A 550 25.95 15.56 -20.73
N GLU A 551 24.91 15.18 -19.98
CA GLU A 551 24.80 15.45 -18.54
C GLU A 551 25.50 14.36 -17.70
N PHE A 552 25.66 13.16 -18.24
CA PHE A 552 26.16 11.96 -17.57
C PHE A 552 27.65 11.66 -17.83
N ASP A 553 28.24 12.16 -18.89
CA ASP A 553 29.62 11.84 -19.32
C ASP A 553 30.68 12.10 -18.23
N ASN A 554 30.47 13.17 -17.45
CA ASN A 554 31.28 13.59 -16.33
C ASN A 554 30.99 12.82 -15.02
N PHE A 555 29.98 11.95 -15.00
CA PHE A 555 29.65 11.13 -13.84
C PHE A 555 30.69 10.03 -13.64
N GLU A 556 31.31 9.98 -12.46
CA GLU A 556 32.22 8.90 -12.10
C GLU A 556 31.46 7.70 -11.52
N LEU A 557 31.51 6.58 -12.23
CA LEU A 557 30.98 5.32 -11.71
C LEU A 557 31.82 4.83 -10.52
N SER A 558 31.14 4.47 -9.42
CA SER A 558 31.73 3.71 -8.33
C SER A 558 32.15 2.31 -8.77
N GLU A 559 33.01 1.64 -8.00
CA GLU A 559 33.50 0.30 -8.35
C GLU A 559 32.38 -0.76 -8.47
N ASN A 560 31.30 -0.60 -7.68
CA ASN A 560 30.11 -1.44 -7.79
C ASN A 560 29.37 -1.22 -9.12
N GLU A 561 29.19 0.04 -9.52
CA GLU A 561 28.50 0.39 -10.77
C GLU A 561 29.32 -0.03 -11.99
N ARG A 562 30.64 0.13 -11.95
CA ARG A 562 31.59 -0.40 -12.94
C ARG A 562 31.47 -1.91 -13.05
N THR A 563 31.39 -2.61 -11.92
CA THR A 563 31.22 -4.06 -11.90
C THR A 563 29.91 -4.49 -12.55
N ILE A 564 28.80 -3.82 -12.26
CA ILE A 564 27.50 -4.08 -12.91
C ILE A 564 27.59 -3.85 -14.42
N ALA A 565 28.22 -2.75 -14.85
CA ALA A 565 28.41 -2.46 -16.27
C ALA A 565 29.26 -3.55 -16.95
N ARG A 566 30.38 -3.96 -16.35
CA ARG A 566 31.26 -5.03 -16.87
C ARG A 566 30.53 -6.36 -17.01
N LEU A 567 29.73 -6.74 -16.00
CA LEU A 567 28.92 -7.95 -16.05
C LEU A 567 27.87 -7.89 -17.17
N THR A 568 27.26 -6.72 -17.38
CA THR A 568 26.30 -6.49 -18.47
C THR A 568 26.98 -6.62 -19.84
N VAL A 569 28.13 -5.96 -20.04
CA VAL A 569 28.96 -6.09 -21.24
C VAL A 569 29.33 -7.56 -21.48
N GLY A 570 29.83 -8.26 -20.46
CA GLY A 570 30.21 -9.67 -20.55
C GLY A 570 29.04 -10.56 -20.98
N LYS A 571 27.86 -10.37 -20.37
CA LYS A 571 26.65 -11.12 -20.71
C LYS A 571 26.20 -10.87 -22.15
N VAL A 572 26.14 -9.61 -22.58
CA VAL A 572 25.74 -9.24 -23.95
C VAL A 572 26.77 -9.78 -24.96
N ARG A 573 28.07 -9.61 -24.72
CA ARG A 573 29.13 -10.13 -25.59
C ARG A 573 29.09 -11.64 -25.76
N ASN A 574 28.71 -12.39 -24.74
CA ASN A 574 28.58 -13.84 -24.83
C ASN A 574 27.54 -14.27 -25.88
N ASN A 575 26.51 -13.46 -26.16
CA ASN A 575 25.51 -13.74 -27.19
C ASN A 575 26.05 -13.59 -28.62
N TYR A 576 27.23 -12.99 -28.80
CA TYR A 576 27.90 -12.79 -30.08
C TYR A 576 29.19 -13.60 -30.20
N ARG A 577 29.39 -14.61 -29.33
CA ARG A 577 30.53 -15.53 -29.42
C ARG A 577 30.18 -16.71 -30.33
N ILE A 578 31.01 -16.94 -31.32
CA ILE A 578 31.02 -18.18 -32.11
C ILE A 578 32.39 -18.85 -31.97
N THR A 579 32.46 -20.16 -32.18
CA THR A 579 33.73 -20.89 -32.14
C THR A 579 34.67 -20.41 -33.25
N ALA A 580 35.98 -20.52 -33.02
CA ALA A 580 36.98 -20.17 -34.02
C ALA A 580 36.75 -20.95 -35.33
N ASP A 581 36.46 -22.25 -35.23
CA ASP A 581 36.16 -23.10 -36.39
C ASP A 581 34.94 -22.61 -37.18
N ARG A 582 33.86 -22.22 -36.49
CA ARG A 582 32.66 -21.69 -37.15
C ARG A 582 32.93 -20.34 -37.80
N LYS A 583 33.72 -19.48 -37.16
CA LYS A 583 34.13 -18.19 -37.71
C LYS A 583 34.93 -18.40 -39.00
N GLU A 584 35.90 -19.31 -38.98
CA GLU A 584 36.72 -19.62 -40.14
C GLU A 584 35.91 -20.25 -41.27
N GLU A 585 35.03 -21.20 -40.94
CA GLU A 585 34.10 -21.82 -41.90
C GLU A 585 33.27 -20.76 -42.65
N ILE A 586 32.69 -19.80 -41.92
CA ILE A 586 31.90 -18.72 -42.53
C ILE A 586 32.80 -17.83 -43.39
N ARG A 587 34.00 -17.46 -42.92
CA ARG A 587 34.92 -16.61 -43.69
C ARG A 587 35.34 -17.26 -44.99
N THR A 588 35.67 -18.56 -44.98
CA THR A 588 36.03 -19.32 -46.18
C THR A 588 34.85 -19.44 -47.15
N GLN A 589 33.64 -19.75 -46.65
CA GLN A 589 32.45 -19.85 -47.51
C GLN A 589 32.15 -18.56 -48.27
N LEU A 590 32.57 -17.42 -47.73
CA LEU A 590 32.28 -16.09 -48.26
C LEU A 590 33.48 -15.43 -48.96
N GLY A 591 34.61 -16.13 -49.07
CA GLY A 591 35.82 -15.60 -49.68
C GLY A 591 36.39 -14.38 -48.95
N LEU A 592 36.33 -14.40 -47.61
CA LEU A 592 36.74 -13.30 -46.72
C LEU A 592 38.14 -13.53 -46.13
N GLU A 593 38.91 -14.51 -46.62
CA GLU A 593 40.25 -14.80 -46.11
C GLU A 593 41.16 -13.57 -46.23
N ASP A 594 41.96 -13.32 -45.20
CA ASP A 594 42.95 -12.22 -45.12
C ASP A 594 42.44 -10.78 -45.31
N LYS A 595 41.11 -10.57 -45.33
CA LYS A 595 40.49 -9.24 -45.43
C LYS A 595 39.76 -8.83 -44.16
N LYS A 596 39.81 -7.53 -43.88
CA LYS A 596 38.91 -6.89 -42.91
C LYS A 596 37.49 -6.86 -43.45
N THR A 597 36.51 -7.20 -42.62
CA THR A 597 35.11 -7.33 -43.05
C THR A 597 34.23 -6.27 -42.41
N ILE A 598 33.46 -5.54 -43.22
CA ILE A 598 32.51 -4.52 -42.76
C ILE A 598 31.08 -4.94 -43.11
N LEU A 599 30.20 -4.95 -42.11
CA LEU A 599 28.78 -5.23 -42.29
C LEU A 599 27.98 -3.96 -42.54
N ILE A 600 27.27 -3.88 -43.67
CA ILE A 600 26.30 -2.84 -43.99
C ILE A 600 24.90 -3.35 -43.64
N ALA A 601 24.23 -2.67 -42.69
CA ALA A 601 22.88 -3.01 -42.27
C ALA A 601 21.84 -2.13 -43.00
N LEU A 602 20.99 -2.73 -43.83
CA LEU A 602 19.87 -2.03 -44.47
C LEU A 602 18.66 -1.98 -43.53
N GLN A 603 17.80 -0.97 -43.75
CA GLN A 603 16.61 -0.68 -42.94
C GLN A 603 15.41 -0.40 -43.85
N VAL A 604 14.20 -0.51 -43.30
CA VAL A 604 12.97 -0.20 -44.04
C VAL A 604 12.93 1.30 -44.37
N GLU A 605 12.72 1.66 -45.63
CA GLU A 605 12.82 3.05 -46.13
C GLU A 605 11.75 3.98 -45.55
N ASP A 606 10.58 3.43 -45.22
CA ASP A 606 9.47 4.17 -44.60
C ASP A 606 9.51 4.14 -43.05
N ASP A 607 10.54 3.55 -42.46
CA ASP A 607 10.74 3.52 -41.01
C ASP A 607 11.00 4.93 -40.47
N SER A 608 10.46 5.26 -39.29
CA SER A 608 10.67 6.59 -38.70
C SER A 608 12.14 6.91 -38.46
N ASN A 609 12.97 5.91 -38.19
CA ASN A 609 14.41 6.10 -38.08
C ASN A 609 15.03 6.61 -39.38
N ILE A 610 14.57 6.14 -40.53
CA ILE A 610 15.12 6.56 -41.83
C ILE A 610 14.57 7.91 -42.22
N VAL A 611 13.25 8.09 -42.11
CA VAL A 611 12.55 9.31 -42.51
C VAL A 611 13.02 10.53 -41.70
N ALA A 612 13.10 10.42 -40.37
CA ALA A 612 13.46 11.55 -39.50
C ALA A 612 14.95 11.59 -39.12
N GLY A 613 15.67 10.48 -39.33
CA GLY A 613 17.02 10.29 -38.80
C GLY A 613 18.11 10.13 -39.85
N SER A 614 17.80 10.30 -41.14
CA SER A 614 18.78 10.09 -42.22
C SER A 614 18.62 11.10 -43.35
N LYS A 615 19.70 11.27 -44.14
CA LYS A 615 19.73 12.08 -45.36
C LYS A 615 19.38 11.27 -46.63
N TYR A 616 19.15 9.96 -46.49
CA TYR A 616 19.04 9.04 -47.62
C TYR A 616 17.59 8.86 -48.04
N GLU A 617 17.32 9.02 -49.34
CA GLU A 617 16.00 8.79 -49.92
C GLU A 617 15.78 7.32 -50.28
N SER A 618 16.86 6.53 -50.37
CA SER A 618 16.80 5.09 -50.64
C SER A 618 17.98 4.34 -50.02
N MET A 619 17.81 3.04 -49.80
CA MET A 619 18.91 2.18 -49.35
C MET A 619 20.02 2.04 -50.40
N GLN A 620 19.72 2.26 -51.68
CA GLN A 620 20.76 2.29 -52.73
C GLN A 620 21.74 3.44 -52.51
N GLN A 621 21.25 4.65 -52.24
CA GLN A 621 22.11 5.80 -51.96
C GLN A 621 23.03 5.55 -50.75
N PHE A 622 22.50 4.92 -49.70
CA PHE A 622 23.28 4.54 -48.53
C PHE A 622 24.37 3.52 -48.87
N VAL A 623 24.03 2.49 -49.65
CA VAL A 623 25.01 1.49 -50.11
C VAL A 623 26.09 2.15 -50.96
N ASP A 624 25.73 3.00 -51.92
CA ASP A 624 26.69 3.68 -52.80
C ASP A 624 27.70 4.51 -52.00
N GLU A 625 27.24 5.24 -50.97
CA GLU A 625 28.13 6.01 -50.09
C GLU A 625 29.07 5.09 -49.28
N CYS A 626 28.56 3.97 -48.76
CA CYS A 626 29.38 2.97 -48.07
C CYS A 626 30.48 2.41 -48.97
N LEU A 627 30.14 2.07 -50.23
CA LEU A 627 31.06 1.47 -51.20
C LEU A 627 32.08 2.48 -51.76
N GLY A 628 31.75 3.77 -51.74
CA GLY A 628 32.69 4.85 -52.07
C GLY A 628 33.94 4.87 -51.19
N CYS A 629 33.90 4.24 -50.01
CA CYS A 629 35.01 4.15 -49.07
C CYS A 629 35.82 2.84 -49.19
N SER A 630 35.66 2.09 -50.29
CA SER A 630 36.35 0.82 -50.51
C SER A 630 37.89 0.92 -50.50
N ARG A 631 38.52 -0.15 -50.00
CA ARG A 631 39.98 -0.33 -49.91
C ARG A 631 40.33 -1.77 -50.28
N ASN A 632 41.55 -2.01 -50.78
CA ASN A 632 41.99 -3.34 -51.23
C ASN A 632 41.98 -4.41 -50.11
N ASN A 633 42.14 -4.01 -48.85
CA ASN A 633 42.17 -4.87 -47.67
C ASN A 633 40.83 -5.00 -46.95
N ILE A 634 39.76 -4.37 -47.46
CA ILE A 634 38.43 -4.35 -46.86
C ILE A 634 37.42 -5.02 -47.80
N GLN A 635 36.54 -5.85 -47.25
CA GLN A 635 35.41 -6.43 -47.95
C GLN A 635 34.11 -6.12 -47.22
N PHE A 636 33.11 -5.69 -47.98
CA PHE A 636 31.78 -5.41 -47.46
C PHE A 636 30.90 -6.65 -47.51
N ILE A 637 29.95 -6.73 -46.59
CA ILE A 637 28.81 -7.65 -46.63
C ILE A 637 27.55 -6.84 -46.36
N ILE A 638 26.46 -7.13 -47.07
CA ILE A 638 25.21 -6.39 -46.96
C ILE A 638 24.14 -7.29 -46.35
N LYS A 639 23.45 -6.78 -45.34
CA LYS A 639 22.31 -7.44 -44.67
C LYS A 639 21.02 -6.65 -44.90
N LYS A 640 20.04 -7.25 -45.58
CA LYS A 640 18.67 -6.71 -45.72
C LYS A 640 17.94 -6.85 -44.40
N HIS A 641 16.99 -5.95 -44.19
CA HIS A 641 16.04 -6.08 -43.12
C HIS A 641 15.03 -7.21 -43.45
N PRO A 642 14.64 -8.08 -42.48
CA PRO A 642 13.70 -9.17 -42.73
C PRO A 642 12.35 -8.71 -43.31
N ALA A 643 11.90 -7.51 -42.93
CA ALA A 643 10.66 -6.89 -43.44
C ALA A 643 10.81 -6.23 -44.83
N GLN A 644 12.00 -6.26 -45.43
CA GLN A 644 12.33 -5.71 -46.75
C GLN A 644 12.73 -6.83 -47.73
N SER A 645 11.94 -7.89 -47.80
CA SER A 645 12.17 -9.02 -48.71
C SER A 645 12.36 -8.59 -50.19
N HIS A 646 11.74 -7.48 -50.60
CA HIS A 646 11.77 -6.96 -51.96
C HIS A 646 12.75 -5.80 -52.20
N CYS A 647 13.55 -5.40 -51.21
CA CYS A 647 14.56 -4.34 -51.42
C CYS A 647 15.65 -4.84 -52.39
N VAL A 648 15.78 -4.14 -53.53
CA VAL A 648 16.77 -4.42 -54.57
C VAL A 648 17.84 -3.33 -54.50
N VAL A 649 19.00 -3.69 -53.95
CA VAL A 649 20.21 -2.85 -54.03
C VAL A 649 21.19 -3.51 -54.99
N ASN A 650 21.77 -2.71 -55.89
CA ASN A 650 22.87 -3.10 -56.75
C ASN A 650 24.19 -2.85 -56.00
N ALA A 651 24.85 -3.94 -55.60
CA ALA A 651 26.13 -3.91 -54.88
C ALA A 651 27.30 -4.45 -55.72
N GLY A 652 27.12 -4.60 -57.05
CA GLY A 652 28.13 -5.20 -57.92
C GLY A 652 28.50 -6.64 -57.49
N ASN A 653 29.81 -6.92 -57.38
CA ASN A 653 30.35 -8.25 -57.03
C ASN A 653 30.42 -8.53 -55.52
N ILE A 654 29.78 -7.70 -54.69
CA ILE A 654 29.78 -7.89 -53.23
C ILE A 654 28.86 -9.06 -52.87
N PRO A 655 29.27 -10.01 -52.01
CA PRO A 655 28.41 -11.10 -51.60
C PRO A 655 27.17 -10.56 -50.88
N VAL A 656 26.00 -10.71 -51.51
CA VAL A 656 24.69 -10.48 -50.91
C VAL A 656 24.31 -11.74 -50.14
N ILE A 657 24.39 -11.73 -48.80
CA ILE A 657 23.97 -12.90 -47.99
C ILE A 657 22.93 -12.47 -46.97
N ILE A 658 21.69 -12.82 -47.27
CA ILE A 658 20.52 -12.46 -46.48
C ILE A 658 19.46 -13.44 -46.98
N ASP A 659 19.31 -14.64 -46.42
CA ASP A 659 18.82 -14.89 -45.06
C ASP A 659 19.57 -16.03 -44.33
N LYS A 660 20.71 -16.46 -44.88
CA LYS A 660 21.39 -17.71 -44.45
C LYS A 660 22.00 -17.65 -43.04
N TYR A 661 22.45 -16.48 -42.57
CA TYR A 661 23.12 -16.32 -41.27
C TYR A 661 22.36 -15.38 -40.34
N SER A 662 22.43 -15.66 -39.04
CA SER A 662 21.84 -14.83 -38.01
C SER A 662 22.57 -13.48 -37.85
N THR A 663 21.88 -12.46 -37.32
CA THR A 663 22.50 -11.17 -36.98
C THR A 663 23.69 -11.34 -36.04
N GLN A 664 23.60 -12.28 -35.11
CA GLN A 664 24.63 -12.58 -34.11
C GLN A 664 25.90 -13.13 -34.77
N GLU A 665 25.75 -14.08 -35.70
CA GLU A 665 26.88 -14.61 -36.48
C GLU A 665 27.54 -13.49 -37.30
N LEU A 666 26.75 -12.68 -38.03
CA LEU A 666 27.26 -11.57 -38.84
C LEU A 666 28.08 -10.57 -38.00
N ILE A 667 27.60 -10.18 -36.82
CA ILE A 667 28.35 -9.33 -35.90
C ILE A 667 29.62 -10.04 -35.41
N ALA A 668 29.54 -11.32 -35.06
CA ALA A 668 30.65 -12.06 -34.48
C ALA A 668 31.89 -12.12 -35.40
N PHE A 669 31.71 -12.37 -36.70
CA PHE A 669 32.83 -12.56 -37.63
C PHE A 669 33.31 -11.28 -38.34
N THR A 670 32.56 -10.17 -38.26
CA THR A 670 32.94 -8.88 -38.86
C THR A 670 33.88 -8.08 -37.96
N ASP A 671 34.63 -7.15 -38.56
CA ASP A 671 35.52 -6.23 -37.85
C ASP A 671 34.79 -4.94 -37.47
N ALA A 672 33.94 -4.42 -38.37
CA ALA A 672 33.17 -3.19 -38.14
C ALA A 672 31.75 -3.26 -38.75
N VAL A 673 30.90 -2.33 -38.31
CA VAL A 673 29.50 -2.22 -38.75
C VAL A 673 29.22 -0.81 -39.25
N PHE A 674 28.65 -0.72 -40.45
CA PHE A 674 28.07 0.48 -41.04
C PHE A 674 26.55 0.39 -40.93
N THR A 675 25.97 1.44 -40.34
CA THR A 675 24.54 1.54 -40.09
C THR A 675 24.13 2.98 -40.18
N ILE A 676 22.90 3.27 -40.59
CA ILE A 676 22.36 4.62 -40.51
C ILE A 676 22.08 4.93 -39.04
N ASN A 677 21.16 4.18 -38.44
CA ASN A 677 20.76 4.35 -37.03
C ASN A 677 20.06 3.11 -36.45
N SER A 678 20.22 1.95 -37.08
CA SER A 678 19.66 0.67 -36.62
C SER A 678 20.14 0.29 -35.22
N SER A 679 19.28 -0.32 -34.41
CA SER A 679 19.65 -0.96 -33.13
C SER A 679 20.78 -1.99 -33.27
N LEU A 680 20.99 -2.55 -34.46
CA LEU A 680 22.13 -3.42 -34.78
C LEU A 680 23.47 -2.73 -34.49
N GLY A 681 23.57 -1.42 -34.72
CA GLY A 681 24.77 -0.64 -34.38
C GLY A 681 25.04 -0.59 -32.87
N PHE A 682 23.99 -0.41 -32.06
CA PHE A 682 24.10 -0.46 -30.60
C PHE A 682 24.56 -1.84 -30.10
N GLU A 683 23.98 -2.90 -30.65
CA GLU A 683 24.38 -4.28 -30.34
C GLU A 683 25.84 -4.56 -30.72
N ALA A 684 26.26 -4.14 -31.91
CA ALA A 684 27.63 -4.29 -32.40
C ALA A 684 28.64 -3.53 -31.53
N LEU A 685 28.28 -2.33 -31.07
CA LEU A 685 29.10 -1.53 -30.15
C LEU A 685 29.40 -2.31 -28.86
N ILE A 686 28.36 -2.84 -28.20
CA ILE A 686 28.52 -3.59 -26.95
C ILE A 686 29.22 -4.92 -27.20
N ALA A 687 28.99 -5.55 -28.37
CA ALA A 687 29.72 -6.73 -28.83
C ALA A 687 31.23 -6.48 -29.04
N GLY A 688 31.70 -5.23 -28.91
CA GLY A 688 33.11 -4.86 -29.04
C GLY A 688 33.52 -4.67 -30.49
N LYS A 689 32.61 -4.24 -31.37
CA LYS A 689 32.89 -3.89 -32.77
C LYS A 689 32.99 -2.38 -32.95
N LYS A 690 33.74 -1.96 -33.95
CA LYS A 690 33.73 -0.57 -34.38
C LYS A 690 32.44 -0.28 -35.15
N VAL A 691 31.79 0.84 -34.85
CA VAL A 691 30.51 1.22 -35.45
C VAL A 691 30.63 2.59 -36.12
N PHE A 692 30.13 2.68 -37.34
CA PHE A 692 30.03 3.90 -38.13
C PHE A 692 28.54 4.21 -38.33
N SER A 693 28.13 5.39 -37.88
CA SER A 693 26.73 5.86 -37.94
C SER A 693 26.60 6.89 -39.05
N PHE A 694 25.80 6.58 -40.06
CA PHE A 694 25.54 7.46 -41.22
C PHE A 694 24.26 8.29 -41.05
N GLY A 695 23.55 8.12 -39.95
CA GLY A 695 22.39 8.92 -39.57
C GLY A 695 22.44 9.36 -38.11
N ASN A 696 21.37 10.04 -37.69
CA ASN A 696 21.17 10.48 -36.33
C ASN A 696 20.73 9.31 -35.43
N ALA A 697 21.68 8.45 -35.06
CA ALA A 697 21.44 7.36 -34.13
C ALA A 697 21.46 7.86 -32.67
N PRO A 698 20.52 7.45 -31.81
CA PRO A 698 20.48 7.90 -30.41
C PRO A 698 21.68 7.42 -29.59
N TYR A 699 22.32 6.33 -29.99
CA TYR A 699 23.54 5.79 -29.38
C TYR A 699 24.84 6.33 -30.00
N ALA A 700 24.76 7.18 -31.03
CA ALA A 700 25.94 7.83 -31.62
C ALA A 700 26.40 8.98 -30.72
N VAL A 701 26.92 8.62 -29.55
CA VAL A 701 27.57 9.54 -28.61
C VAL A 701 29.06 9.66 -28.95
N PRO A 702 29.71 10.79 -28.59
CA PRO A 702 31.14 10.97 -28.84
C PRO A 702 31.99 9.81 -28.31
N GLU A 703 33.10 9.53 -29.00
CA GLU A 703 34.09 8.50 -28.65
C GLU A 703 33.66 7.04 -28.81
N LEU A 704 32.36 6.72 -28.75
CA LEU A 704 31.85 5.35 -28.91
C LEU A 704 31.51 4.98 -30.36
N VAL A 705 31.08 5.95 -31.17
CA VAL A 705 30.70 5.71 -32.57
C VAL A 705 31.45 6.67 -33.47
N VAL A 706 31.83 6.21 -34.66
CA VAL A 706 32.33 7.11 -35.71
C VAL A 706 31.13 7.76 -36.38
N ASP A 707 30.99 9.07 -36.21
CA ASP A 707 30.02 9.85 -36.97
C ASP A 707 30.45 9.91 -38.44
N ALA A 708 29.64 9.33 -39.31
CA ALA A 708 29.85 9.25 -40.75
C ALA A 708 28.76 10.00 -41.54
N VAL A 709 27.94 10.82 -40.88
CA VAL A 709 26.84 11.57 -41.53
C VAL A 709 27.36 12.47 -42.67
N ASN A 710 28.55 13.04 -42.51
CA ASN A 710 29.21 13.90 -43.50
C ASN A 710 30.38 13.20 -44.22
N GLY A 711 30.33 11.87 -44.31
CA GLY A 711 31.39 11.04 -44.88
C GLY A 711 32.34 10.47 -43.83
N ILE A 712 33.09 9.44 -44.23
CA ILE A 712 33.96 8.69 -43.31
C ILE A 712 35.34 9.37 -43.20
N PRO A 713 35.83 9.68 -41.98
CA PRO A 713 37.19 10.16 -41.81
C PRO A 713 38.20 9.07 -42.22
N ALA A 714 39.13 9.39 -43.13
CA ALA A 714 40.01 8.42 -43.76
C ALA A 714 40.86 7.64 -42.74
N GLU A 715 41.35 8.32 -41.70
CA GLU A 715 42.14 7.74 -40.62
C GLU A 715 41.38 6.72 -39.77
N LYS A 716 40.05 6.81 -39.71
CA LYS A 716 39.21 5.87 -38.95
C LYS A 716 39.02 4.55 -39.69
N MET A 717 39.24 4.51 -41.00
CA MET A 717 39.15 3.28 -41.81
C MET A 717 40.40 2.40 -41.68
N ASP A 718 41.53 2.97 -41.25
CA ASP A 718 42.78 2.22 -41.06
C ASP A 718 42.80 1.47 -39.71
N THR A 719 41.99 1.88 -38.74
CA THR A 719 41.87 1.27 -37.40
C THR A 719 40.44 0.81 -37.13
N LEU A 720 40.17 -0.47 -37.39
CA LEU A 720 38.85 -1.08 -37.17
C LEU A 720 38.72 -1.79 -35.81
N ASP A 721 39.68 -1.60 -34.91
CA ASP A 721 39.64 -2.21 -33.58
C ASP A 721 38.45 -1.66 -32.78
N GLY A 722 37.69 -2.58 -32.18
CA GLY A 722 36.57 -2.23 -31.32
C GLY A 722 36.99 -1.96 -29.87
N TYR A 723 35.99 -1.83 -28.99
CA TYR A 723 36.22 -1.40 -27.61
C TYR A 723 36.57 -2.57 -26.68
N SER A 724 37.50 -2.34 -25.74
CA SER A 724 37.77 -3.28 -24.65
C SER A 724 36.55 -3.42 -23.72
N SER A 725 36.45 -4.53 -22.98
CA SER A 725 35.42 -4.70 -21.94
C SER A 725 35.61 -3.77 -20.75
N ASP A 726 36.80 -3.20 -20.60
CA ASP A 726 37.18 -2.31 -19.50
C ASP A 726 37.27 -0.84 -19.94
N ASP A 727 36.80 -0.53 -21.16
CA ASP A 727 36.73 0.84 -21.66
C ASP A 727 35.74 1.68 -20.83
N ASP A 728 36.23 2.77 -20.23
CA ASP A 728 35.45 3.59 -19.28
C ASP A 728 34.19 4.18 -19.92
N VAL A 729 34.32 4.67 -21.15
CA VAL A 729 33.21 5.30 -21.90
C VAL A 729 32.15 4.26 -22.21
N LEU A 730 32.56 3.06 -22.64
CA LEU A 730 31.63 1.95 -22.88
C LEU A 730 30.90 1.55 -21.59
N LEU A 731 31.61 1.44 -20.47
CA LEU A 731 31.00 1.06 -19.18
C LEU A 731 30.00 2.10 -18.69
N LYS A 732 30.33 3.40 -18.78
CA LYS A 732 29.41 4.51 -18.50
C LYS A 732 28.17 4.42 -19.38
N PHE A 733 28.35 4.21 -20.69
CA PHE A 733 27.25 4.15 -21.63
C PHE A 733 26.34 2.94 -21.41
N VAL A 734 26.90 1.77 -21.13
CA VAL A 734 26.12 0.57 -20.79
C VAL A 734 25.37 0.75 -19.48
N TYR A 735 25.99 1.39 -18.48
CA TYR A 735 25.31 1.70 -17.23
C TYR A 735 24.15 2.66 -17.45
N LEU A 736 24.37 3.78 -18.14
CA LEU A 736 23.31 4.73 -18.48
C LEU A 736 22.17 4.03 -19.23
N THR A 737 22.48 3.26 -20.27
CA THR A 737 21.44 2.70 -21.13
C THR A 737 20.66 1.57 -20.45
N TYR A 738 21.32 0.57 -19.87
CA TYR A 738 20.62 -0.59 -19.28
C TYR A 738 20.09 -0.36 -17.88
N GLN A 739 20.65 0.57 -17.11
CA GLN A 739 20.29 0.75 -15.69
C GLN A 739 19.50 2.02 -15.41
N GLN A 740 19.65 3.07 -16.22
CA GLN A 740 19.13 4.40 -15.89
C GLN A 740 18.11 4.93 -16.91
N TYR A 741 18.36 4.77 -18.21
CA TYR A 741 17.58 5.42 -19.26
C TYR A 741 16.48 4.53 -19.83
N PHE A 742 16.82 3.35 -20.35
CA PHE A 742 15.80 2.45 -20.89
C PHE A 742 15.06 1.72 -19.79
N ILE A 743 13.79 1.43 -20.05
CA ILE A 743 12.95 0.71 -19.11
C ILE A 743 12.95 -0.78 -19.45
N VAL A 744 13.29 -1.62 -18.48
CA VAL A 744 13.16 -3.07 -18.60
C VAL A 744 11.69 -3.49 -18.64
N GLU A 745 11.40 -4.61 -19.30
CA GLU A 745 10.04 -5.05 -19.60
C GLU A 745 9.07 -5.05 -18.40
N ASN A 746 9.52 -5.57 -17.25
CA ASN A 746 8.70 -5.63 -16.04
C ASN A 746 8.31 -4.24 -15.49
N ARG A 747 9.17 -3.23 -15.66
CA ARG A 747 8.86 -1.84 -15.28
C ARG A 747 8.03 -1.15 -16.34
N PHE A 748 8.23 -1.48 -17.62
CA PHE A 748 7.47 -0.87 -18.71
C PHE A 748 5.99 -1.21 -18.62
N PHE A 749 5.65 -2.45 -18.25
CA PHE A 749 4.27 -2.91 -18.07
C PHE A 749 3.69 -2.62 -16.66
N ASN A 750 4.38 -1.87 -15.82
CA ASN A 750 3.90 -1.49 -14.49
C ASN A 750 3.42 -0.03 -14.49
N ALA A 751 2.11 0.17 -14.31
CA ALA A 751 1.51 1.51 -14.29
C ALA A 751 2.01 2.39 -13.13
N GLU A 752 2.26 1.82 -11.95
CA GLU A 752 2.75 2.57 -10.77
C GLU A 752 4.08 3.28 -11.08
N PHE A 753 4.96 2.61 -11.82
CA PHE A 753 6.24 3.18 -12.28
C PHE A 753 6.02 4.44 -13.12
N HIS A 754 5.08 4.39 -14.07
CA HIS A 754 4.78 5.53 -14.95
C HIS A 754 3.98 6.63 -14.26
N ILE A 755 3.06 6.28 -13.36
CA ILE A 755 2.32 7.25 -12.52
C ILE A 755 3.30 8.04 -11.67
N ARG A 756 4.30 7.38 -11.08
CA ARG A 756 5.35 8.05 -10.33
C ARG A 756 6.14 9.03 -11.20
N ARG A 757 6.55 8.62 -12.40
CA ARG A 757 7.23 9.50 -13.37
C ARG A 757 6.35 10.69 -13.76
N TYR A 758 5.06 10.48 -13.95
CA TYR A 758 4.07 11.54 -14.18
C TYR A 758 4.02 12.53 -13.01
N LEU A 759 3.87 12.07 -11.76
CA LEU A 759 3.84 12.94 -10.58
C LEU A 759 5.16 13.72 -10.39
N LEU A 760 6.30 13.07 -10.65
CA LEU A 760 7.60 13.72 -10.66
C LEU A 760 7.68 14.81 -11.74
N SER A 761 7.17 14.54 -12.95
CA SER A 761 7.14 15.55 -14.02
C SER A 761 6.28 16.78 -13.67
N LYS A 762 5.25 16.63 -12.83
CA LYS A 762 4.40 17.74 -12.36
C LYS A 762 5.03 18.55 -11.23
N SER A 763 5.93 17.95 -10.45
CA SER A 763 6.61 18.59 -9.31
C SER A 763 7.98 19.16 -9.66
N ALA A 764 8.63 18.61 -10.69
CA ALA A 764 9.93 19.06 -11.16
C ALA A 764 9.78 20.19 -12.18
N GLY A 765 10.71 21.15 -12.19
CA GLY A 765 10.74 22.18 -13.24
C GLY A 765 10.94 21.57 -14.62
N LYS A 766 10.45 22.24 -15.68
CA LYS A 766 10.44 21.74 -17.09
C LYS A 766 11.78 21.23 -17.62
N ASN A 767 12.90 21.63 -17.02
CA ASN A 767 14.25 21.22 -17.42
C ASN A 767 14.86 20.10 -16.55
N SER A 768 14.12 19.58 -15.58
CA SER A 768 14.63 18.61 -14.62
C SER A 768 14.64 17.20 -15.20
N THR A 769 15.78 16.55 -15.16
CA THR A 769 15.94 15.13 -15.50
C THR A 769 15.40 14.18 -14.43
N ALA A 770 14.97 14.71 -13.28
CA ALA A 770 14.55 13.93 -12.11
C ALA A 770 13.32 13.04 -12.31
N TYR A 771 12.50 13.25 -13.35
CA TYR A 771 11.34 12.38 -13.65
C TYR A 771 11.68 11.21 -14.59
N PHE A 772 12.86 11.21 -15.21
CA PHE A 772 13.35 10.07 -15.99
C PHE A 772 14.02 9.03 -15.12
N PHE A 773 14.70 9.52 -14.09
CA PHE A 773 15.34 8.66 -13.14
C PHE A 773 14.38 8.41 -11.99
N ASP A 774 14.21 7.15 -11.60
CA ASP A 774 13.63 6.78 -10.31
C ASP A 774 14.56 7.19 -9.13
N SER A 775 15.38 8.22 -9.33
CA SER A 775 16.56 8.56 -8.53
C SER A 775 16.35 9.69 -7.55
N GLY A 776 15.20 10.38 -7.58
CA GLY A 776 14.76 11.19 -6.45
C GLY A 776 14.67 10.35 -5.17
N SER A 777 14.20 9.10 -5.28
CA SER A 777 14.34 8.11 -4.23
C SER A 777 15.65 7.33 -4.32
N TYR A 778 16.17 6.95 -5.49
CA TYR A 778 17.41 6.17 -5.51
C TYR A 778 18.64 6.90 -4.92
N PHE A 779 18.77 8.23 -5.01
CA PHE A 779 19.87 8.96 -4.36
C PHE A 779 19.62 9.22 -2.87
N LYS A 780 18.38 9.58 -2.46
CA LYS A 780 18.02 9.77 -1.03
C LYS A 780 17.86 8.47 -0.25
N GLU A 781 17.22 7.47 -0.84
CA GLU A 781 17.14 6.11 -0.31
C GLU A 781 18.50 5.45 -0.30
N ARG A 782 19.44 5.75 -1.21
CA ARG A 782 20.82 5.22 -1.10
C ARG A 782 21.60 5.87 0.04
N GLU A 783 21.40 7.15 0.32
CA GLU A 783 21.96 7.77 1.53
C GLU A 783 21.36 7.12 2.80
N ILE A 784 20.05 6.85 2.81
CA ILE A 784 19.36 6.18 3.91
C ILE A 784 19.65 4.68 4.00
N LEU A 785 19.82 3.97 2.88
CA LEU A 785 20.14 2.54 2.80
C LEU A 785 21.62 2.29 3.06
N VAL A 786 22.53 3.17 2.65
CA VAL A 786 23.94 3.08 3.03
C VAL A 786 24.06 3.36 4.53
N ASN A 787 23.34 4.35 5.08
CA ASN A 787 23.28 4.58 6.52
C ASN A 787 22.58 3.44 7.29
N ARG A 788 21.51 2.84 6.76
CA ARG A 788 20.83 1.69 7.37
C ARG A 788 21.62 0.40 7.21
N PHE A 789 22.33 0.19 6.10
CA PHE A 789 23.16 -0.97 5.87
C PHE A 789 24.44 -0.88 6.69
N GLN A 790 25.06 0.29 6.85
CA GLN A 790 26.18 0.49 7.78
C GLN A 790 25.74 0.28 9.24
N ASN A 791 24.58 0.81 9.66
CA ASN A 791 24.07 0.58 11.02
C ASN A 791 23.60 -0.86 11.27
N LYS A 792 22.98 -1.52 10.28
CA LYS A 792 22.48 -2.89 10.37
C LYS A 792 23.60 -3.93 10.21
N VAL A 793 24.67 -3.61 9.48
CA VAL A 793 25.90 -4.41 9.44
C VAL A 793 26.65 -4.27 10.76
N LEU A 794 26.75 -3.08 11.37
CA LEU A 794 27.33 -2.92 12.70
C LEU A 794 26.53 -3.63 13.82
N GLN A 795 25.20 -3.64 13.73
CA GLN A 795 24.35 -4.35 14.71
C GLN A 795 24.29 -5.87 14.49
N ASN A 796 24.25 -6.34 13.24
CA ASN A 796 24.20 -7.78 12.94
C ASN A 796 25.58 -8.46 12.92
N SER A 797 26.69 -7.71 12.82
CA SER A 797 28.04 -8.29 12.86
C SER A 797 28.47 -8.74 14.26
N ILE A 798 27.83 -8.24 15.33
CA ILE A 798 28.17 -8.63 16.70
C ILE A 798 27.30 -9.82 17.16
N LEU A 799 26.00 -9.84 16.84
CA LEU A 799 25.06 -10.88 17.29
C LEU A 799 24.90 -12.05 16.31
N GLY A 800 25.14 -11.84 15.00
CA GLY A 800 24.99 -12.88 13.97
C GLY A 800 26.23 -13.77 13.81
N TYR A 801 27.43 -13.24 14.10
CA TYR A 801 28.69 -13.98 13.95
C TYR A 801 28.81 -15.13 14.94
N GLU A 802 28.35 -14.94 16.19
CA GLU A 802 28.43 -15.97 17.22
C GLU A 802 27.50 -17.15 16.91
N LYS A 803 26.27 -16.87 16.50
CA LYS A 803 25.27 -17.89 16.14
C LYS A 803 25.64 -18.64 14.84
N TRP A 804 26.26 -17.95 13.88
CA TRP A 804 26.77 -18.59 12.67
C TRP A 804 27.99 -19.47 12.95
N ILE A 805 28.91 -19.07 13.83
CA ILE A 805 30.03 -19.91 14.29
C ILE A 805 29.53 -21.15 15.03
N GLU A 806 28.51 -21.05 15.88
CA GLU A 806 27.92 -22.23 16.54
C GLU A 806 27.29 -23.20 15.54
N THR A 807 26.56 -22.67 14.55
CA THR A 807 25.92 -23.49 13.50
C THR A 807 26.97 -24.18 12.63
N LEU A 808 28.07 -23.50 12.29
CA LEU A 808 29.20 -24.08 11.57
C LEU A 808 29.86 -25.21 12.36
N LYS A 809 30.12 -25.02 13.67
CA LYS A 809 30.70 -26.07 14.53
C LYS A 809 29.82 -27.32 14.59
N VAL A 810 28.50 -27.15 14.66
CA VAL A 810 27.54 -28.28 14.63
C VAL A 810 27.55 -28.96 13.26
N THR A 811 27.60 -28.19 12.18
CA THR A 811 27.60 -28.73 10.81
C THR A 811 28.91 -29.48 10.51
N GLU A 812 30.06 -28.95 10.93
CA GLU A 812 31.36 -29.62 10.83
C GLU A 812 31.38 -30.91 11.63
N LYS A 813 30.86 -30.91 12.86
CA LYS A 813 30.73 -32.13 13.68
C LYS A 813 29.89 -33.21 12.98
N ASN A 814 28.73 -32.83 12.44
CA ASN A 814 27.86 -33.76 11.73
C ASN A 814 28.51 -34.28 10.44
N ALA A 815 29.25 -33.43 9.71
CA ALA A 815 29.99 -33.85 8.52
C ALA A 815 31.12 -34.84 8.88
N MET A 816 31.78 -34.64 10.02
CA MET A 816 32.80 -35.56 10.54
C MET A 816 32.19 -36.92 10.92
N GLU A 817 31.06 -36.92 11.63
CA GLU A 817 30.32 -38.15 12.00
C GLU A 817 29.84 -38.93 10.76
N ILE A 818 29.34 -38.23 9.74
CA ILE A 818 28.95 -38.84 8.46
C ILE A 818 30.17 -39.41 7.72
N SER A 819 31.30 -38.71 7.74
CA SER A 819 32.55 -39.18 7.11
C SER A 819 33.12 -40.41 7.83
N GLU A 820 33.11 -40.44 9.17
CA GLU A 820 33.53 -41.60 9.96
C GLU A 820 32.59 -42.80 9.74
N TRP A 821 31.27 -42.55 9.68
CA TRP A 821 30.29 -43.57 9.34
C TRP A 821 30.52 -44.14 7.94
N ALA A 822 30.75 -43.28 6.94
CA ALA A 822 31.02 -43.68 5.56
C ALA A 822 32.32 -44.49 5.46
N GLN A 823 33.38 -44.11 6.17
CA GLN A 823 34.62 -44.90 6.26
C GLN A 823 34.39 -46.26 6.92
N SER A 824 33.58 -46.32 7.98
CA SER A 824 33.21 -47.60 8.62
C SER A 824 32.42 -48.51 7.67
N LEU A 825 31.59 -47.92 6.81
CA LEU A 825 30.83 -48.64 5.79
C LEU A 825 31.75 -49.17 4.70
N ASN A 826 32.72 -48.37 4.26
CA ASN A 826 33.70 -48.80 3.26
C ASN A 826 34.58 -49.95 3.78
N LEU A 827 34.99 -49.90 5.05
CA LEU A 827 35.69 -51.02 5.70
C LEU A 827 34.82 -52.28 5.75
N LYS A 828 33.54 -52.17 6.14
CA LYS A 828 32.61 -53.30 6.10
C LYS A 828 32.38 -53.83 4.69
N VAL A 829 32.29 -52.96 3.69
CA VAL A 829 32.18 -53.36 2.28
C VAL A 829 33.43 -54.13 1.86
N GLN A 830 34.63 -53.66 2.21
CA GLN A 830 35.87 -54.37 1.95
C GLN A 830 35.93 -55.73 2.67
N GLU A 831 35.52 -55.82 3.94
CA GLU A 831 35.40 -57.11 4.65
C GLU A 831 34.41 -58.05 3.96
N TYR A 832 33.29 -57.53 3.46
CA TYR A 832 32.30 -58.31 2.71
C TYR A 832 32.84 -58.73 1.34
N GLU A 833 33.57 -57.87 0.63
CA GLU A 833 34.21 -58.16 -0.64
C GLU A 833 35.31 -59.20 -0.49
N GLU A 834 36.15 -59.11 0.55
CA GLU A 834 37.13 -60.16 0.91
C GLU A 834 36.43 -61.48 1.25
N LYS A 835 35.32 -61.43 2.00
CA LYS A 835 34.53 -62.63 2.31
C LYS A 835 33.91 -63.24 1.06
N ILE A 836 33.37 -62.43 0.15
CA ILE A 836 32.84 -62.87 -1.14
C ILE A 836 33.95 -63.43 -2.03
N ALA A 837 35.13 -62.82 -2.04
CA ALA A 837 36.28 -63.32 -2.80
C ALA A 837 36.77 -64.68 -2.25
N ASN A 838 36.82 -64.83 -0.92
CA ASN A 838 37.14 -66.09 -0.25
C ASN A 838 36.05 -67.16 -0.50
N ASP A 839 34.77 -66.80 -0.44
CA ASP A 839 33.65 -67.69 -0.72
C ASP A 839 33.57 -68.04 -2.22
N ALA A 840 33.94 -67.13 -3.12
CA ALA A 840 34.02 -67.36 -4.57
C ALA A 840 35.20 -68.27 -4.94
N ALA A 841 36.34 -68.14 -4.24
CA ALA A 841 37.45 -69.08 -4.34
C ALA A 841 37.06 -70.48 -3.84
N ALA A 842 36.23 -70.57 -2.80
CA ALA A 842 35.66 -71.83 -2.32
C ALA A 842 34.57 -72.40 -3.28
N ALA A 843 33.80 -71.54 -3.95
CA ALA A 843 32.72 -71.92 -4.86
C ALA A 843 33.20 -72.29 -6.29
N GLN A 844 34.38 -71.84 -6.72
CA GLN A 844 35.03 -72.32 -7.96
C GLN A 844 35.41 -73.81 -7.92
N ALA A 845 35.28 -74.48 -6.77
CA ALA A 845 35.48 -75.92 -6.61
C ALA A 845 34.22 -76.78 -6.87
N MET A 846 33.03 -76.21 -7.15
CA MET A 846 31.82 -77.02 -7.42
C MET A 846 30.91 -76.43 -8.51
N GLN A 847 30.49 -77.28 -9.46
CA GLN A 847 29.68 -76.93 -10.65
C GLN A 847 28.22 -76.53 -10.35
N PRO A 848 27.54 -75.78 -11.27
CA PRO A 848 26.48 -74.84 -10.90
C PRO A 848 25.06 -75.41 -10.96
N LYS A 849 24.16 -74.81 -10.16
CA LYS A 849 22.69 -74.85 -10.35
C LYS A 849 22.10 -73.43 -10.27
N PRO A 850 20.91 -73.17 -10.86
CA PRO A 850 20.49 -71.84 -11.30
C PRO A 850 20.26 -70.82 -10.17
N SER A 851 20.49 -69.54 -10.50
CA SER A 851 20.89 -68.48 -9.57
C SER A 851 19.76 -67.86 -8.73
N ALA A 852 20.13 -67.51 -7.49
CA ALA A 852 19.37 -66.70 -6.54
C ALA A 852 19.03 -65.28 -7.04
N PHE A 853 19.53 -64.89 -8.23
CA PHE A 853 19.32 -63.59 -8.86
C PHE A 853 17.84 -63.30 -9.17
N GLN A 854 17.07 -64.34 -9.51
CA GLN A 854 15.62 -64.21 -9.73
C GLN A 854 14.83 -63.94 -8.44
N ARG A 855 15.39 -64.25 -7.26
CA ARG A 855 14.74 -63.95 -5.96
C ARG A 855 15.03 -62.54 -5.46
N LEU A 856 16.19 -61.96 -5.79
CA LEU A 856 16.57 -60.62 -5.33
C LEU A 856 15.81 -59.49 -6.04
N CYS A 857 15.46 -59.67 -7.32
CA CYS A 857 14.79 -58.62 -8.10
C CYS A 857 13.36 -58.32 -7.63
N GLY A 858 12.74 -59.19 -6.83
CA GLY A 858 11.42 -58.95 -6.23
C GLY A 858 11.44 -58.04 -4.99
N PHE A 859 12.58 -57.88 -4.33
CA PHE A 859 12.65 -57.24 -3.01
C PHE A 859 12.73 -55.70 -3.05
N PHE A 860 13.18 -55.12 -4.17
CA PHE A 860 13.44 -53.67 -4.27
C PHE A 860 12.28 -52.83 -4.84
N LYS A 861 11.06 -53.37 -4.88
CA LYS A 861 9.90 -52.65 -5.44
C LYS A 861 9.05 -51.88 -4.41
N GLY A 862 9.50 -51.74 -3.17
CA GLY A 862 8.77 -50.98 -2.16
C GLY A 862 9.70 -50.33 -1.15
N LYS A 863 9.95 -49.03 -1.36
CA LYS A 863 10.23 -47.98 -0.35
C LYS A 863 11.01 -46.84 -1.00
N ARG A 864 10.25 -45.85 -1.48
CA ARG A 864 10.68 -44.45 -1.56
C ARG A 864 9.67 -43.68 -0.72
N ASP A 865 10.11 -43.27 0.45
CA ASP A 865 9.73 -42.01 1.10
C ASP A 865 11.02 -41.47 1.72
#